data_AF-A0ABD5CAE4-F1
#
_entry.id   AF-A0ABD5CAE4-F1
#
_cell.length_a   1.000
_cell.length_b   1.000
_cell.length_c   1.000
_cell.angle_alpha   90.00
_cell.angle_beta   90.00
_cell.angle_gamma   90.00
#
_symmetry.space_group_name_H-M   'P 1'
#
loop_
_entity.id
_entity.type
_entity.pdbx_description
1 polymer ?
#
loop_
_entity_poly.entity_id
_entity_poly.type
_entity_poly.pdbx_seq_one_letter_code
_entity_poly.pdbx_strand_id
1 'polypeptide(L)'
;MNAPQVFDPHGAATAVAADPEARLREIPYNYTSFSDREIVIRLLGDDAWAALAELRAERRTGRSARMLYEVLGDIWVVRRNPYLQDDLLDNPKRRAMLIEALHHRLSEIEKRRRADLTEHGDEAGVDRAARVETLVQAARRAVDEFESEFQKTYDLRRRATKVLGRVTEKDNIKFDGLSRVSHVTDATDWRVEYPFVVLTPDTEAEIAGMIKACFELGLTVIPRGGGTGYTGGAVPLTPFSAVINTEKLEQLGAVEMTELPGVDRKVPTIFSGAGVVTRRVTEAAEQAGFVFAVDPTSLDASCVGGNVAMNAGGKKAVLWGTALDNLAWWRMVDPEGNWLEVTRLDHNLGKIHDIEVARFELKWFDGNYAPGEKLLRTEALDIKGRVFRKEGLGKDVTDKFLAGLPGVQKEGCDGLITSARWVLHKMPAHTRTVCLEFFGQAREAIPSIVEIKDYLFETSKQGGAILAGLEHLDERYLRAVGYATKSKRNGFPKMVLIGDIVGNDADAVAQATSEVVRMANGKSGEGFVAVSAEARKRFWLDRSRTAAIAKHTNAFKINEDVVIPLDRMGEYTDGIERINIELSIKNKLQLVDALEAFFKAGKLPLGKSDDANEIPSAELLEDRVQQALDLLKRVRTRWEFLRDKLDLSLREAQHYLVGLGYEALAEKFADRVDAQADATVFHVTQDRTIRVSWKQEIRAELRQIFNGGEFKPILDEAQAIHKQVLRGRVFVALHMHAGDGNVHTNLPVNSDNYEMLQDAHTAVARIMKLARSLDGVISGEHGIGITKLEFLTDDEIGEFRAYKQRVDPHGRFNAGKLLEGADLRNAYTPSFGLMGYESLIMQQSDIGAISESIKDCLRCGKCKPVCATHVPRANLLYSPRNKILATSLLVEAFLYEEQTRRGVSIKHWDEFGDVADHCTVCHKCVTPCPVKIDFGDVTMNMRNLLRKMGKKKFNPGNAAGMFFLNATNPQTINLARTAMMGIGYKAQRLGNEVLKKFAKKQTAHPPATVGKPPVTQQVIHFMNKKMPGNLPKKTARALLDIEDNKIVPIIRNPKTTTADTEAVFYFPGCGFRAAFLAGRPSDSGDAVGSRRANGAAAGLSVLRLSAARLGSVRQGRADRHGQPRAVPSRREYAELSRHQNGGGVVRHLLRPARRL
;
A
#
# COMPACT_ATOMS: atom_id res chain seq x y z
N MET A 1 -18.44 -4.43 -33.28
CA MET A 1 -18.58 -5.57 -32.36
C MET A 1 -17.45 -5.52 -31.34
N ASN A 2 -17.73 -5.75 -30.04
CA ASN A 2 -16.74 -6.07 -28.99
C ASN A 2 -17.46 -6.70 -27.78
N ALA A 3 -18.16 -7.82 -27.93
CA ALA A 3 -18.52 -8.66 -26.77
C ALA A 3 -17.32 -9.57 -26.42
N PRO A 4 -17.17 -10.06 -25.18
CA PRO A 4 -16.06 -10.94 -24.84
C PRO A 4 -16.31 -12.33 -25.46
N GLN A 5 -15.35 -12.86 -26.23
CA GLN A 5 -15.27 -14.29 -26.49
C GLN A 5 -13.83 -14.81 -26.44
N VAL A 6 -13.79 -16.12 -26.26
CA VAL A 6 -12.66 -17.03 -26.10
C VAL A 6 -11.53 -16.79 -27.10
N PHE A 7 -10.30 -17.00 -26.62
CA PHE A 7 -9.00 -17.02 -27.30
C PHE A 7 -9.00 -17.42 -28.80
N ASP A 8 -8.46 -16.56 -29.68
CA ASP A 8 -8.07 -16.86 -31.07
C ASP A 8 -6.70 -16.17 -31.37
N PRO A 9 -5.66 -16.84 -31.93
CA PRO A 9 -4.27 -16.36 -31.81
C PRO A 9 -3.74 -15.39 -32.88
N HIS A 10 -4.55 -14.90 -33.83
CA HIS A 10 -4.02 -14.20 -35.01
C HIS A 10 -4.71 -12.87 -35.40
N GLY A 11 -4.00 -11.74 -35.28
CA GLY A 11 -4.11 -10.65 -36.26
C GLY A 11 -4.22 -9.19 -35.77
N ALA A 12 -3.24 -8.38 -36.19
CA ALA A 12 -3.29 -6.92 -36.43
C ALA A 12 -3.50 -5.94 -35.25
N ALA A 13 -2.40 -5.28 -34.86
CA ALA A 13 -2.38 -4.10 -33.99
C ALA A 13 -2.38 -2.78 -34.79
N THR A 14 -2.99 -1.72 -34.24
CA THR A 14 -2.77 -0.33 -34.67
C THR A 14 -2.71 0.63 -33.46
N ALA A 15 -1.50 0.88 -32.96
CA ALA A 15 -1.24 1.96 -32.00
C ALA A 15 -0.68 3.19 -32.75
N VAL A 16 -1.46 4.26 -32.81
CA VAL A 16 -1.04 5.56 -33.37
C VAL A 16 -0.57 6.46 -32.23
N ALA A 17 0.43 7.30 -32.49
CA ALA A 17 1.03 8.20 -31.52
C ALA A 17 -0.01 9.08 -30.79
N ALA A 18 0.18 9.27 -29.49
CA ALA A 18 -0.75 10.01 -28.64
C ALA A 18 -0.65 11.52 -28.92
N ASP A 19 -1.75 12.09 -29.42
CA ASP A 19 -1.99 13.53 -29.50
C ASP A 19 -2.11 14.12 -28.07
N PRO A 20 -1.41 15.22 -27.73
CA PRO A 20 -1.61 15.93 -26.46
C PRO A 20 -3.05 16.37 -26.17
N GLU A 21 -3.91 16.50 -27.18
CA GLU A 21 -5.35 16.79 -27.00
C GLU A 21 -6.23 15.53 -26.81
N ALA A 22 -5.70 14.32 -27.05
CA ALA A 22 -6.45 13.07 -26.94
C ALA A 22 -6.58 12.60 -25.48
N ARG A 23 -7.80 12.67 -24.93
CA ARG A 23 -8.13 12.04 -23.65
C ARG A 23 -7.86 10.53 -23.69
N LEU A 24 -7.18 10.02 -22.67
CA LEU A 24 -6.92 8.58 -22.45
C LEU A 24 -8.20 7.73 -22.26
N ARG A 25 -9.35 8.36 -21.99
CA ARG A 25 -10.67 7.75 -21.81
C ARG A 25 -11.72 8.61 -22.53
N GLU A 26 -12.69 7.99 -23.18
CA GLU A 26 -13.82 8.68 -23.82
C GLU A 26 -14.93 9.00 -22.80
N ILE A 27 -15.09 8.17 -21.76
CA ILE A 27 -15.93 8.51 -20.61
C ILE A 27 -15.20 9.54 -19.73
N PRO A 28 -15.74 10.77 -19.58
CA PRO A 28 -15.13 11.78 -18.73
C PRO A 28 -15.18 11.36 -17.27
N TYR A 29 -14.25 11.88 -16.47
CA TYR A 29 -14.16 11.61 -15.03
C TYR A 29 -13.89 10.13 -14.68
N ASN A 30 -13.52 9.29 -15.66
CA ASN A 30 -13.02 7.94 -15.41
C ASN A 30 -11.55 7.97 -14.98
N TYR A 31 -11.30 8.23 -13.69
CA TYR A 31 -9.97 8.15 -13.08
C TYR A 31 -9.73 6.78 -12.42
N THR A 32 -10.17 5.69 -13.04
CA THR A 32 -10.11 4.33 -12.46
C THR A 32 -9.43 3.31 -13.39
N SER A 33 -9.12 2.13 -12.85
CA SER A 33 -8.59 1.00 -13.61
C SER A 33 -9.55 0.45 -14.66
N PHE A 34 -10.86 0.63 -14.49
CA PHE A 34 -11.86 0.28 -15.49
C PHE A 34 -11.66 1.07 -16.78
N SER A 35 -11.74 0.37 -17.91
CA SER A 35 -11.92 1.02 -19.21
C SER A 35 -13.36 1.47 -19.38
N ASP A 36 -13.64 2.14 -20.49
CA ASP A 36 -14.98 2.61 -20.79
C ASP A 36 -15.96 1.44 -21.03
N ARG A 37 -15.44 0.25 -21.41
CA ARG A 37 -16.20 -0.99 -21.52
C ARG A 37 -16.84 -1.40 -20.20
N GLU A 38 -16.05 -1.52 -19.13
CA GLU A 38 -16.53 -2.01 -17.83
C GLU A 38 -17.58 -1.05 -17.23
N ILE A 39 -17.44 0.25 -17.47
CA ILE A 39 -18.42 1.26 -17.05
C ILE A 39 -19.73 1.14 -17.87
N VAL A 40 -19.65 0.96 -19.19
CA VAL A 40 -20.86 0.77 -20.02
C VAL A 40 -21.59 -0.51 -19.59
N ILE A 41 -20.89 -1.64 -19.44
CA ILE A 41 -21.49 -2.90 -19.02
C ILE A 41 -22.15 -2.76 -17.64
N ARG A 42 -21.46 -2.15 -16.67
CA ARG A 42 -21.98 -1.97 -15.31
C ARG A 42 -23.19 -1.03 -15.22
N LEU A 43 -23.33 -0.07 -16.15
CA LEU A 43 -24.43 0.90 -16.13
C LEU A 43 -25.58 0.56 -17.08
N LEU A 44 -25.31 -0.13 -18.20
CA LEU A 44 -26.26 -0.36 -19.29
C LEU A 44 -26.41 -1.84 -19.71
N GLY A 45 -25.52 -2.74 -19.27
CA GLY A 45 -25.48 -4.16 -19.65
C GLY A 45 -24.60 -4.46 -20.88
N ASP A 46 -24.29 -5.74 -21.09
CA ASP A 46 -23.45 -6.22 -22.19
C ASP A 46 -24.03 -5.93 -23.58
N ASP A 47 -25.35 -6.06 -23.78
CA ASP A 47 -26.04 -5.77 -25.05
C ASP A 47 -25.81 -4.32 -25.50
N ALA A 48 -25.82 -3.38 -24.55
CA ALA A 48 -25.56 -1.97 -24.83
C ALA A 48 -24.08 -1.75 -25.23
N TRP A 49 -23.13 -2.46 -24.61
CA TRP A 49 -21.73 -2.39 -25.02
C TRP A 49 -21.52 -2.99 -26.43
N ALA A 50 -22.18 -4.10 -26.75
CA ALA A 50 -22.14 -4.70 -28.10
C ALA A 50 -22.65 -3.74 -29.17
N ALA A 51 -23.86 -3.18 -28.99
CA ALA A 51 -24.46 -2.21 -29.90
C ALA A 51 -23.57 -0.95 -30.07
N LEU A 52 -23.03 -0.42 -28.98
CA LEU A 52 -22.11 0.72 -29.00
C LEU A 52 -20.83 0.42 -29.79
N ALA A 53 -20.27 -0.78 -29.63
CA ALA A 53 -19.06 -1.22 -30.33
C ALA A 53 -19.29 -1.50 -31.83
N GLU A 54 -20.53 -1.66 -32.28
CA GLU A 54 -20.90 -1.73 -33.70
C GLU A 54 -21.07 -0.33 -34.28
N LEU A 55 -21.85 0.53 -33.62
CA LEU A 55 -22.06 1.93 -34.00
C LEU A 55 -20.76 2.76 -34.06
N ARG A 56 -19.71 2.35 -33.34
CA ARG A 56 -18.35 2.92 -33.44
C ARG A 56 -17.64 2.58 -34.76
N ALA A 57 -17.84 1.37 -35.31
CA ALA A 57 -17.20 0.94 -36.54
C ALA A 57 -17.68 1.76 -37.75
N GLU A 58 -18.93 2.20 -37.72
CA GLU A 58 -19.56 3.03 -38.77
C GLU A 58 -19.08 4.50 -38.82
N ARG A 59 -18.30 4.95 -37.82
CA ARG A 59 -17.70 6.31 -37.71
C ARG A 59 -18.63 7.53 -37.82
N ARG A 60 -19.96 7.36 -37.92
CA ARG A 60 -20.95 8.46 -38.05
C ARG A 60 -21.43 9.08 -36.72
N THR A 61 -21.28 8.40 -35.60
CA THR A 61 -22.07 8.66 -34.37
C THR A 61 -21.41 9.57 -33.31
N GLY A 62 -20.21 10.10 -33.56
CA GLY A 62 -19.31 10.65 -32.53
C GLY A 62 -19.91 11.72 -31.59
N ARG A 63 -20.73 12.66 -32.10
CA ARG A 63 -21.33 13.72 -31.27
C ARG A 63 -22.48 13.22 -30.38
N SER A 64 -23.09 12.10 -30.71
CA SER A 64 -24.12 11.45 -29.87
C SER A 64 -23.47 10.49 -28.87
N ALA A 65 -22.44 9.74 -29.30
CA ALA A 65 -21.62 8.92 -28.41
C ALA A 65 -21.00 9.74 -27.27
N ARG A 66 -20.44 10.93 -27.57
CA ARG A 66 -19.92 11.86 -26.55
C ARG A 66 -20.97 12.26 -25.51
N MET A 67 -22.21 12.56 -25.93
CA MET A 67 -23.27 12.95 -24.98
C MET A 67 -23.71 11.76 -24.11
N LEU A 68 -23.71 10.54 -24.65
CA LEU A 68 -23.93 9.32 -23.88
C LEU A 68 -22.81 9.10 -22.86
N TYR A 69 -21.55 9.24 -23.25
CA TYR A 69 -20.41 9.11 -22.34
C TYR A 69 -20.40 10.17 -21.25
N GLU A 70 -20.80 11.41 -21.54
CA GLU A 70 -21.00 12.44 -20.51
C GLU A 70 -22.08 12.04 -19.49
N VAL A 71 -23.20 11.43 -19.92
CA VAL A 71 -24.24 10.89 -19.03
C VAL A 71 -23.70 9.75 -18.15
N LEU A 72 -22.99 8.79 -18.75
CA LEU A 72 -22.42 7.66 -18.01
C LEU A 72 -21.31 8.09 -17.05
N GLY A 73 -20.48 9.08 -17.44
CA GLY A 73 -19.44 9.65 -16.59
C GLY A 73 -20.01 10.39 -15.38
N ASP A 74 -21.07 11.19 -15.57
CA ASP A 74 -21.81 11.86 -14.49
C ASP A 74 -22.38 10.82 -13.48
N ILE A 75 -23.03 9.75 -13.94
CA ILE A 75 -23.57 8.69 -13.07
C ILE A 75 -22.44 7.95 -12.35
N TRP A 76 -21.41 7.53 -13.08
CA TRP A 76 -20.29 6.74 -12.56
C TRP A 76 -19.55 7.47 -11.45
N VAL A 77 -19.16 8.73 -11.67
CA VAL A 77 -18.37 9.50 -10.70
C VAL A 77 -19.15 9.82 -9.44
N VAL A 78 -20.46 10.10 -9.54
CA VAL A 78 -21.30 10.40 -8.37
C VAL A 78 -21.57 9.14 -7.54
N ARG A 79 -21.95 8.01 -8.17
CA ARG A 79 -22.19 6.74 -7.44
C ARG A 79 -20.96 6.29 -6.64
N ARG A 80 -19.75 6.53 -7.17
CA ARG A 80 -18.46 6.08 -6.58
C ARG A 80 -17.72 7.12 -5.74
N ASN A 81 -18.30 8.31 -5.52
CA ASN A 81 -17.68 9.36 -4.71
C ASN A 81 -18.66 9.84 -3.63
N PRO A 82 -18.55 9.34 -2.39
CA PRO A 82 -19.43 9.71 -1.28
C PRO A 82 -19.54 11.22 -1.03
N TYR A 83 -18.51 12.01 -1.32
CA TYR A 83 -18.54 13.46 -1.14
C TYR A 83 -19.52 14.12 -2.13
N LEU A 84 -19.43 13.76 -3.43
CA LEU A 84 -20.40 14.19 -4.44
C LEU A 84 -21.81 13.72 -4.12
N GLN A 85 -21.98 12.46 -3.70
CA GLN A 85 -23.27 11.90 -3.32
C GLN A 85 -23.88 12.68 -2.13
N ASP A 86 -23.08 12.96 -1.10
CA ASP A 86 -23.54 13.68 0.09
C ASP A 86 -23.79 15.18 -0.18
N ASP A 87 -23.10 15.84 -1.13
CA ASP A 87 -23.43 17.20 -1.58
C ASP A 87 -24.79 17.26 -2.30
N LEU A 88 -25.05 16.30 -3.19
CA LEU A 88 -26.29 16.21 -3.98
C LEU A 88 -27.50 15.72 -3.15
N LEU A 89 -27.27 14.96 -2.08
CA LEU A 89 -28.30 14.63 -1.09
C LEU A 89 -28.70 15.88 -0.28
N ASP A 90 -27.73 16.65 0.20
CA ASP A 90 -27.95 17.85 1.02
C ASP A 90 -28.43 19.06 0.21
N ASN A 91 -28.20 19.09 -1.12
CA ASN A 91 -28.54 20.20 -2.00
C ASN A 91 -29.47 19.77 -3.15
N PRO A 92 -30.81 19.77 -2.93
CA PRO A 92 -31.80 19.40 -3.94
C PRO A 92 -31.71 20.22 -5.24
N LYS A 93 -31.25 21.48 -5.18
CA LYS A 93 -31.09 22.33 -6.37
C LYS A 93 -29.93 21.86 -7.25
N ARG A 94 -28.77 21.55 -6.66
CA ARG A 94 -27.63 20.97 -7.40
C ARG A 94 -28.00 19.61 -8.01
N ARG A 95 -28.78 18.80 -7.28
CA ARG A 95 -29.33 17.52 -7.77
C ARG A 95 -30.24 17.72 -8.98
N ALA A 96 -31.25 18.60 -8.89
CA ALA A 96 -32.15 18.89 -10.02
C ALA A 96 -31.37 19.32 -11.27
N MET A 97 -30.43 20.26 -11.13
CA MET A 97 -29.57 20.72 -12.24
C MET A 97 -28.68 19.62 -12.85
N LEU A 98 -28.34 18.57 -12.10
CA LEU A 98 -27.67 17.39 -12.64
C LEU A 98 -28.65 16.54 -13.45
N ILE A 99 -29.76 16.13 -12.84
CA ILE A 99 -30.77 15.24 -13.46
C ILE A 99 -31.36 15.87 -14.75
N GLU A 100 -31.74 17.14 -14.70
CA GLU A 100 -32.22 17.90 -15.88
C GLU A 100 -31.19 17.87 -17.03
N ALA A 101 -29.90 18.03 -16.73
CA ALA A 101 -28.84 17.98 -17.74
C ALA A 101 -28.65 16.58 -18.33
N LEU A 102 -28.87 15.51 -17.56
CA LEU A 102 -28.82 14.13 -18.06
C LEU A 102 -29.98 13.86 -19.03
N HIS A 103 -31.22 14.16 -18.64
CA HIS A 103 -32.39 14.01 -19.53
C HIS A 103 -32.31 14.90 -20.77
N HIS A 104 -31.78 16.11 -20.65
CA HIS A 104 -31.53 17.00 -21.79
C HIS A 104 -30.58 16.35 -22.80
N ARG A 105 -29.40 15.85 -22.35
CA ARG A 105 -28.45 15.15 -23.23
C ARG A 105 -29.09 13.95 -23.93
N LEU A 106 -29.83 13.10 -23.22
CA LEU A 106 -30.50 11.94 -23.82
C LEU A 106 -31.61 12.35 -24.82
N SER A 107 -32.29 13.47 -24.58
CA SER A 107 -33.28 14.01 -25.50
C SER A 107 -32.64 14.59 -26.77
N GLU A 108 -31.45 15.18 -26.67
CA GLU A 108 -30.67 15.62 -27.84
C GLU A 108 -30.12 14.45 -28.67
N ILE A 109 -29.78 13.31 -28.06
CA ILE A 109 -29.46 12.08 -28.81
C ILE A 109 -30.69 11.62 -29.60
N GLU A 110 -31.86 11.57 -28.96
CA GLU A 110 -33.11 11.12 -29.59
C GLU A 110 -33.55 12.02 -30.76
N LYS A 111 -33.41 13.35 -30.63
CA LYS A 111 -33.66 14.28 -31.74
C LYS A 111 -32.78 13.98 -32.96
N ARG A 112 -31.49 13.71 -32.73
CA ARG A 112 -30.54 13.39 -33.82
C ARG A 112 -30.80 12.02 -34.44
N ARG A 113 -31.19 11.03 -33.64
CA ARG A 113 -31.60 9.71 -34.13
C ARG A 113 -32.76 9.82 -35.11
N ARG A 114 -33.77 10.65 -34.79
CA ARG A 114 -34.91 10.92 -35.68
C ARG A 114 -34.50 11.66 -36.94
N ALA A 115 -33.62 12.66 -36.84
CA ALA A 115 -33.10 13.38 -38.01
C ALA A 115 -32.30 12.46 -38.95
N ASP A 116 -31.39 11.66 -38.41
CA ASP A 116 -30.60 10.67 -39.17
C ASP A 116 -31.51 9.64 -39.86
N LEU A 117 -32.56 9.17 -39.19
CA LEU A 117 -33.56 8.27 -39.79
C LEU A 117 -34.38 8.93 -40.91
N THR A 118 -34.68 10.23 -40.81
CA THR A 118 -35.36 10.97 -41.90
C THR A 118 -34.45 11.30 -43.08
N GLU A 119 -33.15 11.49 -42.85
CA GLU A 119 -32.15 11.75 -43.90
C GLU A 119 -31.65 10.45 -44.55
N HIS A 120 -31.68 9.33 -43.82
CA HIS A 120 -31.18 8.02 -44.22
C HIS A 120 -32.19 6.91 -43.86
N GLY A 121 -33.28 6.85 -44.63
CA GLY A 121 -34.32 5.82 -44.51
C GLY A 121 -34.01 4.50 -45.22
N ASP A 122 -32.73 4.18 -45.44
CA ASP A 122 -32.28 2.89 -45.97
C ASP A 122 -32.24 1.82 -44.85
N GLU A 123 -32.17 0.55 -45.23
CA GLU A 123 -32.21 -0.58 -44.26
C GLU A 123 -31.10 -0.46 -43.20
N ALA A 124 -29.91 -0.01 -43.60
CA ALA A 124 -28.79 0.28 -42.70
C ALA A 124 -29.05 1.49 -41.76
N GLY A 125 -29.77 2.52 -42.22
CA GLY A 125 -30.20 3.65 -41.41
C GLY A 125 -31.28 3.28 -40.39
N VAL A 126 -32.23 2.41 -40.77
CA VAL A 126 -33.26 1.87 -39.88
C VAL A 126 -32.62 1.04 -38.76
N ASP A 127 -31.71 0.11 -39.08
CA ASP A 127 -31.01 -0.72 -38.09
C ASP A 127 -30.13 0.15 -37.15
N ARG A 128 -29.35 1.09 -37.70
CA ARG A 128 -28.59 2.07 -36.90
C ARG A 128 -29.50 2.84 -35.94
N ALA A 129 -30.67 3.30 -36.40
CA ALA A 129 -31.63 4.01 -35.56
C ALA A 129 -32.25 3.12 -34.45
N ALA A 130 -32.46 1.82 -34.70
CA ALA A 130 -32.94 0.87 -33.69
C ALA A 130 -31.86 0.59 -32.61
N ARG A 131 -30.59 0.45 -33.01
CA ARG A 131 -29.45 0.30 -32.08
C ARG A 131 -29.27 1.51 -31.19
N VAL A 132 -29.33 2.73 -31.77
CA VAL A 132 -29.26 3.98 -31.00
C VAL A 132 -30.45 4.14 -30.05
N GLU A 133 -31.66 3.72 -30.47
CA GLU A 133 -32.83 3.70 -29.59
C GLU A 133 -32.65 2.79 -28.39
N THR A 134 -32.14 1.57 -28.60
CA THR A 134 -31.82 0.61 -27.54
C THR A 134 -30.86 1.22 -26.50
N LEU A 135 -29.80 1.90 -26.96
CA LEU A 135 -28.86 2.63 -26.09
C LEU A 135 -29.53 3.77 -25.31
N VAL A 136 -30.37 4.57 -25.96
CA VAL A 136 -31.08 5.68 -25.30
C VAL A 136 -32.09 5.17 -24.28
N GLN A 137 -32.80 4.08 -24.55
CA GLN A 137 -33.72 3.45 -23.61
C GLN A 137 -32.97 2.87 -22.39
N ALA A 138 -31.86 2.17 -22.60
CA ALA A 138 -31.01 1.69 -21.51
C ALA A 138 -30.48 2.86 -20.65
N ALA A 139 -29.99 3.93 -21.29
CA ALA A 139 -29.47 5.10 -20.58
C ALA A 139 -30.55 5.89 -19.85
N ARG A 140 -31.79 5.95 -20.36
CA ARG A 140 -32.94 6.53 -19.64
C ARG A 140 -33.20 5.78 -18.34
N ARG A 141 -33.32 4.44 -18.40
CA ARG A 141 -33.48 3.60 -17.20
C ARG A 141 -32.38 3.84 -16.17
N ALA A 142 -31.11 3.91 -16.60
CA ALA A 142 -29.98 4.18 -15.72
C ALA A 142 -30.04 5.58 -15.06
N VAL A 143 -30.56 6.61 -15.75
CA VAL A 143 -30.80 7.95 -15.18
C VAL A 143 -31.98 7.93 -14.21
N ASP A 144 -33.10 7.28 -14.55
CA ASP A 144 -34.30 7.19 -13.71
C ASP A 144 -33.98 6.44 -12.39
N GLU A 145 -33.20 5.36 -12.48
CA GLU A 145 -32.67 4.64 -11.31
C GLU A 145 -31.78 5.53 -10.45
N PHE A 146 -30.80 6.20 -11.06
CA PHE A 146 -29.88 7.12 -10.39
C PHE A 146 -30.59 8.30 -9.71
N GLU A 147 -31.66 8.86 -10.29
CA GLU A 147 -32.50 9.85 -9.59
C GLU A 147 -33.17 9.23 -8.37
N SER A 148 -33.79 8.05 -8.54
CA SER A 148 -34.53 7.38 -7.46
C SER A 148 -33.65 6.99 -6.26
N GLU A 149 -32.36 6.73 -6.49
CA GLU A 149 -31.37 6.39 -5.45
C GLU A 149 -31.25 7.46 -4.37
N PHE A 150 -31.34 8.74 -4.72
CA PHE A 150 -31.22 9.83 -3.74
C PHE A 150 -32.34 9.80 -2.70
N GLN A 151 -33.60 9.62 -3.14
CA GLN A 151 -34.74 9.54 -2.24
C GLN A 151 -34.71 8.25 -1.41
N LYS A 152 -34.44 7.10 -2.05
CA LYS A 152 -34.27 5.80 -1.37
C LYS A 152 -33.19 5.88 -0.28
N THR A 153 -32.06 6.53 -0.56
CA THR A 153 -30.95 6.73 0.38
C THR A 153 -31.36 7.64 1.55
N TYR A 154 -32.06 8.74 1.28
CA TYR A 154 -32.56 9.66 2.32
C TYR A 154 -33.50 8.94 3.30
N ASP A 155 -34.48 8.21 2.79
CA ASP A 155 -35.46 7.49 3.61
C ASP A 155 -34.80 6.33 4.39
N LEU A 156 -33.85 5.61 3.79
CA LEU A 156 -33.09 4.58 4.48
C LEU A 156 -32.19 5.19 5.57
N ARG A 157 -31.52 6.34 5.35
CA ARG A 157 -30.73 7.03 6.39
C ARG A 157 -31.60 7.45 7.57
N ARG A 158 -32.81 7.95 7.31
CA ARG A 158 -33.80 8.32 8.33
C ARG A 158 -34.26 7.10 9.15
N ARG A 159 -34.59 5.98 8.50
CA ARG A 159 -34.93 4.72 9.19
C ARG A 159 -33.75 4.18 10.00
N ALA A 160 -32.57 4.09 9.39
CA ALA A 160 -31.36 3.59 10.02
C ALA A 160 -30.99 4.37 11.29
N THR A 161 -31.05 5.70 11.24
CA THR A 161 -30.82 6.57 12.42
C THR A 161 -31.80 6.26 13.56
N LYS A 162 -33.07 5.95 13.26
CA LYS A 162 -34.09 5.60 14.27
C LYS A 162 -33.87 4.20 14.86
N VAL A 163 -33.52 3.23 14.03
CA VAL A 163 -33.38 1.82 14.43
C VAL A 163 -32.07 1.60 15.19
N LEU A 164 -30.93 1.99 14.61
CA LEU A 164 -29.60 1.85 15.22
C LEU A 164 -29.45 2.76 16.46
N GLY A 165 -30.11 3.92 16.48
CA GLY A 165 -30.14 4.83 17.62
C GLY A 165 -30.87 4.28 18.87
N ARG A 166 -31.44 3.06 18.81
CA ARG A 166 -31.94 2.32 19.98
C ARG A 166 -30.84 1.52 20.69
N VAL A 167 -29.77 1.16 20.00
CA VAL A 167 -28.75 0.19 20.44
C VAL A 167 -27.34 0.79 20.56
N THR A 168 -27.08 1.91 19.89
CA THR A 168 -25.80 2.63 19.97
C THR A 168 -26.02 4.14 19.98
N GLU A 169 -25.05 4.89 20.49
CA GLU A 169 -24.99 6.34 20.40
C GLU A 169 -24.96 6.83 18.94
N LYS A 170 -25.52 8.02 18.72
CA LYS A 170 -25.70 8.59 17.37
C LYS A 170 -24.41 8.83 16.62
N ASP A 171 -23.33 9.12 17.33
CA ASP A 171 -22.03 9.35 16.73
C ASP A 171 -21.32 8.08 16.27
N ASN A 172 -21.80 6.90 16.66
CA ASN A 172 -21.35 5.62 16.12
C ASN A 172 -22.04 5.25 14.79
N ILE A 173 -23.03 6.03 14.34
CA ILE A 173 -23.75 5.82 13.08
C ILE A 173 -23.19 6.79 12.04
N LYS A 174 -22.32 6.32 11.14
CA LYS A 174 -21.60 7.18 10.19
C LYS A 174 -22.09 7.01 8.76
N PHE A 175 -22.64 8.09 8.21
CA PHE A 175 -23.00 8.20 6.78
C PHE A 175 -22.01 9.06 5.98
N ASP A 176 -21.06 9.73 6.64
CA ASP A 176 -20.18 10.72 6.03
C ASP A 176 -19.13 10.12 5.07
N GLY A 177 -18.69 10.94 4.13
CA GLY A 177 -17.69 10.57 3.14
C GLY A 177 -16.38 10.05 3.74
N LEU A 178 -15.80 10.70 4.76
CA LEU A 178 -14.52 10.25 5.35
C LEU A 178 -14.64 8.84 5.95
N SER A 179 -15.75 8.56 6.64
CA SER A 179 -16.08 7.23 7.14
C SER A 179 -16.20 6.22 6.00
N ARG A 180 -17.10 6.44 5.04
CA ARG A 180 -17.37 5.49 3.95
C ARG A 180 -16.13 5.23 3.08
N VAL A 181 -15.37 6.28 2.75
CA VAL A 181 -14.13 6.21 1.96
C VAL A 181 -12.99 5.48 2.71
N SER A 182 -12.94 5.60 4.04
CA SER A 182 -11.97 4.84 4.85
C SER A 182 -12.33 3.35 4.99
N HIS A 183 -13.55 2.95 4.63
CA HIS A 183 -14.11 1.62 4.90
C HIS A 183 -14.50 0.82 3.64
N VAL A 184 -14.46 1.43 2.44
CA VAL A 184 -14.74 0.76 1.15
C VAL A 184 -13.68 -0.29 0.75
N THR A 185 -12.43 -0.15 1.21
CA THR A 185 -11.29 -1.00 0.79
C THR A 185 -10.42 -1.45 1.96
N ASP A 186 -9.75 -2.58 1.84
CA ASP A 186 -8.68 -3.06 2.74
C ASP A 186 -7.28 -2.67 2.21
N ALA A 187 -6.27 -3.54 2.30
CA ALA A 187 -4.93 -3.28 1.79
C ALA A 187 -4.73 -3.70 0.32
N THR A 188 -5.74 -4.27 -0.33
CA THR A 188 -5.77 -4.50 -1.79
C THR A 188 -5.88 -3.22 -2.61
N ASP A 189 -6.52 -2.17 -2.06
CA ASP A 189 -7.03 -1.00 -2.79
C ASP A 189 -8.11 -1.34 -3.85
N TRP A 190 -8.72 -2.53 -3.82
CA TRP A 190 -9.90 -2.88 -4.62
C TRP A 190 -11.18 -2.28 -4.03
N ARG A 191 -12.11 -1.89 -4.90
CA ARG A 191 -13.46 -1.39 -4.55
C ARG A 191 -14.48 -2.03 -5.47
N VAL A 192 -15.61 -2.47 -4.90
CA VAL A 192 -16.78 -2.88 -5.68
C VAL A 192 -17.90 -1.90 -5.40
N GLU A 193 -18.42 -1.84 -4.16
CA GLU A 193 -19.46 -0.89 -3.74
C GLU A 193 -19.08 -0.11 -2.48
N TYR A 194 -19.59 1.12 -2.33
CA TYR A 194 -19.43 1.87 -1.07
C TYR A 194 -20.44 1.43 -0.02
N PRO A 195 -20.03 1.29 1.25
CA PRO A 195 -20.97 0.90 2.30
C PRO A 195 -22.01 2.01 2.49
N PHE A 196 -23.26 1.62 2.74
CA PHE A 196 -24.34 2.55 3.06
C PHE A 196 -24.07 3.28 4.38
N VAL A 197 -23.59 2.53 5.39
CA VAL A 197 -23.27 3.05 6.72
C VAL A 197 -22.00 2.39 7.27
N VAL A 198 -21.22 3.14 8.03
CA VAL A 198 -20.14 2.61 8.87
C VAL A 198 -20.57 2.72 10.33
N LEU A 199 -20.41 1.64 11.09
CA LEU A 199 -20.78 1.57 12.51
C LEU A 199 -19.52 1.39 13.36
N THR A 200 -19.42 2.15 14.45
CA THR A 200 -18.23 2.15 15.32
C THR A 200 -18.61 1.90 16.80
N PRO A 201 -19.04 0.68 17.17
CA PRO A 201 -19.49 0.35 18.53
C PRO A 201 -18.43 0.67 19.60
N ASP A 202 -18.87 1.14 20.78
CA ASP A 202 -17.97 1.49 21.90
C ASP A 202 -17.69 0.32 22.87
N THR A 203 -18.60 -0.66 22.91
CA THR A 203 -18.55 -1.83 23.80
C THR A 203 -18.92 -3.12 23.07
N GLU A 204 -18.51 -4.27 23.62
CA GLU A 204 -18.88 -5.59 23.09
C GLU A 204 -20.40 -5.80 23.15
N ALA A 205 -21.08 -5.35 24.21
CA ALA A 205 -22.52 -5.58 24.43
C ALA A 205 -23.43 -4.97 23.35
N GLU A 206 -23.02 -3.89 22.68
CA GLU A 206 -23.77 -3.26 21.59
C GLU A 206 -23.91 -4.16 20.34
N ILE A 207 -22.99 -5.11 20.15
CA ILE A 207 -22.78 -5.80 18.87
C ILE A 207 -24.00 -6.62 18.44
N ALA A 208 -24.57 -7.44 19.31
CA ALA A 208 -25.71 -8.29 18.96
C ALA A 208 -26.96 -7.46 18.57
N GLY A 209 -27.27 -6.43 19.35
CA GLY A 209 -28.36 -5.49 19.04
C GLY A 209 -28.12 -4.71 17.75
N MET A 210 -26.88 -4.27 17.51
CA MET A 210 -26.47 -3.57 16.29
C MET A 210 -26.61 -4.45 15.04
N ILE A 211 -26.24 -5.72 15.12
CA ILE A 211 -26.35 -6.70 14.04
C ILE A 211 -27.84 -6.97 13.70
N LYS A 212 -28.68 -7.23 14.72
CA LYS A 212 -30.14 -7.38 14.53
C LYS A 212 -30.77 -6.12 13.92
N ALA A 213 -30.34 -4.94 14.35
CA ALA A 213 -30.77 -3.66 13.78
C ALA A 213 -30.36 -3.48 12.30
N CYS A 214 -29.18 -3.95 11.88
CA CYS A 214 -28.81 -4.01 10.46
C CYS A 214 -29.76 -4.91 9.66
N PHE A 215 -30.15 -6.06 10.21
CA PHE A 215 -31.07 -6.98 9.54
C PHE A 215 -32.51 -6.41 9.44
N GLU A 216 -33.02 -5.72 10.47
CA GLU A 216 -34.29 -4.95 10.41
C GLU A 216 -34.29 -3.92 9.26
N LEU A 217 -33.12 -3.39 8.91
CA LEU A 217 -32.93 -2.40 7.85
C LEU A 217 -32.70 -3.01 6.46
N GLY A 218 -32.54 -4.33 6.35
CA GLY A 218 -32.17 -5.02 5.11
C GLY A 218 -30.70 -4.81 4.70
N LEU A 219 -29.81 -4.56 5.68
CA LEU A 219 -28.38 -4.35 5.44
C LEU A 219 -27.58 -5.62 5.77
N THR A 220 -26.71 -6.04 4.85
CA THR A 220 -25.70 -7.07 5.14
C THR A 220 -24.58 -6.48 6.00
N VAL A 221 -24.08 -7.25 6.98
CA VAL A 221 -23.02 -6.83 7.89
C VAL A 221 -21.65 -7.25 7.34
N ILE A 222 -20.70 -6.33 7.34
CA ILE A 222 -19.30 -6.57 6.98
C ILE A 222 -18.44 -6.31 8.22
N PRO A 223 -17.94 -7.38 8.90
CA PRO A 223 -16.99 -7.26 9.99
C PRO A 223 -15.67 -6.63 9.53
N ARG A 224 -15.15 -5.65 10.28
CA ARG A 224 -13.87 -5.00 9.95
C ARG A 224 -13.04 -4.66 11.19
N GLY A 225 -11.79 -5.12 11.20
CA GLY A 225 -10.75 -4.63 12.10
C GLY A 225 -9.95 -3.48 11.45
N GLY A 226 -8.63 -3.47 11.61
CA GLY A 226 -7.76 -2.44 11.02
C GLY A 226 -7.73 -2.36 9.48
N GLY A 227 -8.45 -3.23 8.76
CA GLY A 227 -8.61 -3.22 7.31
C GLY A 227 -7.32 -3.54 6.56
N THR A 228 -6.57 -4.56 6.99
CA THR A 228 -5.23 -4.92 6.50
C THR A 228 -5.19 -6.19 5.65
N GLY A 229 -6.34 -6.71 5.22
CA GLY A 229 -6.43 -7.91 4.36
C GLY A 229 -5.90 -7.65 2.94
N TYR A 230 -5.45 -8.72 2.29
CA TYR A 230 -4.86 -8.71 0.93
C TYR A 230 -5.73 -9.40 -0.13
N THR A 231 -6.94 -9.81 0.22
CA THR A 231 -7.85 -10.58 -0.65
C THR A 231 -9.19 -9.87 -0.91
N GLY A 232 -9.43 -8.70 -0.32
CA GLY A 232 -10.70 -7.98 -0.46
C GLY A 232 -11.84 -8.56 0.39
N GLY A 233 -11.55 -9.37 1.41
CA GLY A 233 -12.54 -9.94 2.33
C GLY A 233 -13.42 -8.88 3.01
N ALA A 234 -12.88 -7.67 3.25
CA ALA A 234 -13.60 -6.53 3.85
C ALA A 234 -14.08 -5.47 2.82
N VAL A 235 -14.07 -5.79 1.52
CA VAL A 235 -14.60 -4.92 0.44
C VAL A 235 -16.10 -5.19 0.26
N PRO A 236 -16.99 -4.18 0.36
CA PRO A 236 -18.42 -4.39 0.14
C PRO A 236 -18.74 -4.71 -1.32
N LEU A 237 -19.58 -5.74 -1.53
CA LEU A 237 -20.07 -6.17 -2.85
C LEU A 237 -21.45 -5.59 -3.21
N THR A 238 -22.12 -4.95 -2.24
CA THR A 238 -23.46 -4.36 -2.39
C THR A 238 -23.50 -3.00 -1.71
N PRO A 239 -24.21 -2.00 -2.26
CA PRO A 239 -24.41 -0.72 -1.58
C PRO A 239 -25.22 -0.89 -0.30
N PHE A 240 -26.07 -1.92 -0.18
CA PHE A 240 -26.90 -2.20 0.99
C PHE A 240 -26.12 -2.93 2.11
N SER A 241 -24.99 -2.35 2.50
CA SER A 241 -24.06 -2.93 3.49
C SER A 241 -23.76 -1.98 4.65
N ALA A 242 -23.62 -2.56 5.84
CA ALA A 242 -23.17 -1.91 7.06
C ALA A 242 -21.79 -2.45 7.45
N VAL A 243 -20.76 -1.62 7.39
CA VAL A 243 -19.41 -2.01 7.83
C VAL A 243 -19.28 -1.72 9.33
N ILE A 244 -19.12 -2.77 10.15
CA ILE A 244 -18.90 -2.62 11.59
C ILE A 244 -17.40 -2.60 11.86
N ASN A 245 -16.86 -1.43 12.21
CA ASN A 245 -15.46 -1.26 12.60
C ASN A 245 -15.29 -1.57 14.10
N THR A 246 -14.52 -2.63 14.38
CA THR A 246 -14.26 -3.16 15.71
C THR A 246 -13.11 -2.49 16.47
N GLU A 247 -12.35 -1.54 15.88
CA GLU A 247 -11.12 -0.95 16.47
C GLU A 247 -11.32 -0.27 17.83
N LYS A 248 -12.55 0.13 18.19
CA LYS A 248 -12.92 0.65 19.52
C LYS A 248 -13.02 -0.42 20.62
N LEU A 249 -13.15 -1.70 20.25
CA LEU A 249 -13.16 -2.87 21.13
C LEU A 249 -11.73 -3.23 21.58
N GLU A 250 -11.05 -2.25 22.19
CA GLU A 250 -9.61 -2.29 22.50
C GLU A 250 -9.27 -2.84 23.90
N GLN A 251 -10.21 -3.54 24.54
CA GLN A 251 -10.01 -4.14 25.86
C GLN A 251 -8.92 -5.21 25.79
N LEU A 252 -7.90 -5.09 26.63
CA LEU A 252 -6.77 -6.01 26.71
C LEU A 252 -6.56 -6.37 28.19
N GLY A 253 -6.56 -7.67 28.49
CA GLY A 253 -6.33 -8.19 29.84
C GLY A 253 -4.85 -8.19 30.21
N ALA A 254 -4.57 -8.52 31.48
CA ALA A 254 -3.23 -8.91 31.90
C ALA A 254 -2.91 -10.34 31.41
N VAL A 255 -1.65 -10.76 31.54
CA VAL A 255 -1.27 -12.16 31.35
C VAL A 255 -1.63 -12.94 32.63
N GLU A 256 -2.38 -14.03 32.46
CA GLU A 256 -2.97 -14.80 33.56
C GLU A 256 -2.65 -16.30 33.41
N MET A 257 -2.12 -16.92 34.48
CA MET A 257 -1.94 -18.38 34.55
C MET A 257 -3.29 -19.05 34.76
N THR A 258 -3.88 -19.54 33.67
CA THR A 258 -5.28 -20.01 33.60
C THR A 258 -5.32 -21.53 33.47
N GLU A 259 -6.30 -22.16 34.10
CA GLU A 259 -6.61 -23.59 33.91
C GLU A 259 -7.45 -23.71 32.63
N LEU A 260 -7.00 -24.53 31.68
CA LEU A 260 -7.74 -24.79 30.43
C LEU A 260 -8.42 -26.17 30.51
N PRO A 261 -9.64 -26.33 29.94
CA PRO A 261 -10.32 -27.62 29.92
C PRO A 261 -9.45 -28.72 29.30
N GLY A 262 -9.24 -29.82 30.02
CA GLY A 262 -8.43 -30.95 29.55
C GLY A 262 -6.90 -30.72 29.57
N VAL A 263 -6.40 -29.70 30.27
CA VAL A 263 -4.95 -29.43 30.38
C VAL A 263 -4.51 -29.47 31.85
N ASP A 264 -3.68 -30.46 32.20
CA ASP A 264 -3.25 -30.76 33.59
C ASP A 264 -2.43 -29.67 34.31
N ARG A 265 -2.09 -28.57 33.62
CA ARG A 265 -1.26 -27.49 34.13
C ARG A 265 -1.83 -26.13 33.76
N LYS A 266 -1.58 -25.13 34.61
CA LYS A 266 -1.91 -23.74 34.29
C LYS A 266 -1.08 -23.25 33.11
N VAL A 267 -1.75 -22.58 32.17
CA VAL A 267 -1.18 -22.05 30.93
C VAL A 267 -1.20 -20.52 31.00
N PRO A 268 -0.13 -19.81 30.62
CA PRO A 268 -0.17 -18.36 30.49
C PRO A 268 -1.11 -17.98 29.34
N THR A 269 -2.13 -17.19 29.63
CA THR A 269 -3.08 -16.70 28.62
C THR A 269 -3.27 -15.20 28.71
N ILE A 270 -3.82 -14.60 27.64
CA ILE A 270 -4.22 -13.18 27.62
C ILE A 270 -5.57 -13.01 26.93
N PHE A 271 -6.44 -12.20 27.55
CA PHE A 271 -7.73 -11.80 26.97
C PHE A 271 -7.55 -10.57 26.05
N SER A 272 -8.27 -10.54 24.93
CA SER A 272 -8.32 -9.39 24.02
C SER A 272 -9.68 -9.25 23.33
N GLY A 273 -10.20 -8.02 23.26
CA GLY A 273 -11.29 -7.64 22.37
C GLY A 273 -10.84 -7.61 20.90
N ALA A 274 -11.78 -7.79 19.98
CA ALA A 274 -11.52 -7.91 18.54
C ALA A 274 -10.80 -6.69 17.93
N GLY A 275 -10.95 -5.51 18.53
CA GLY A 275 -10.32 -4.26 18.09
C GLY A 275 -8.86 -4.10 18.47
N VAL A 276 -8.35 -4.90 19.41
CA VAL A 276 -6.96 -4.77 19.89
C VAL A 276 -5.99 -4.99 18.74
N VAL A 277 -5.12 -4.00 18.51
CA VAL A 277 -4.03 -4.10 17.53
C VAL A 277 -3.05 -5.18 17.96
N THR A 278 -2.71 -6.11 17.06
CA THR A 278 -1.89 -7.30 17.33
C THR A 278 -0.61 -6.99 18.10
N ARG A 279 0.13 -5.94 17.70
CA ARG A 279 1.33 -5.48 18.39
C ARG A 279 1.13 -5.20 19.89
N ARG A 280 -0.04 -4.70 20.33
CA ARG A 280 -0.32 -4.45 21.76
C ARG A 280 -0.41 -5.75 22.56
N VAL A 281 -0.93 -6.83 21.96
CA VAL A 281 -0.94 -8.17 22.57
C VAL A 281 0.49 -8.71 22.66
N THR A 282 1.28 -8.55 21.60
CA THR A 282 2.70 -8.92 21.60
C THR A 282 3.49 -8.18 22.68
N GLU A 283 3.36 -6.86 22.77
CA GLU A 283 4.07 -6.03 23.76
C GLU A 283 3.65 -6.36 25.20
N ALA A 284 2.37 -6.68 25.45
CA ALA A 284 1.89 -7.11 26.76
C ALA A 284 2.43 -8.49 27.16
N ALA A 285 2.49 -9.43 26.21
CA ALA A 285 3.10 -10.74 26.43
C ALA A 285 4.61 -10.63 26.70
N GLU A 286 5.34 -9.83 25.91
CA GLU A 286 6.78 -9.60 26.05
C GLU A 286 7.13 -8.95 27.40
N GLN A 287 6.33 -7.98 27.86
CA GLN A 287 6.48 -7.37 29.19
C GLN A 287 6.27 -8.36 30.34
N ALA A 288 5.47 -9.41 30.13
CA ALA A 288 5.26 -10.50 31.09
C ALA A 288 6.28 -11.65 30.95
N GLY A 289 7.26 -11.56 30.03
CA GLY A 289 8.26 -12.60 29.79
C GLY A 289 7.79 -13.74 28.88
N PHE A 290 6.70 -13.54 28.15
CA PHE A 290 6.09 -14.51 27.24
C PHE A 290 6.10 -14.02 25.78
N VAL A 291 5.67 -14.89 24.87
CA VAL A 291 5.60 -14.66 23.43
C VAL A 291 4.17 -14.87 22.95
N PHE A 292 3.62 -13.86 22.29
CA PHE A 292 2.45 -14.06 21.45
C PHE A 292 2.87 -14.65 20.10
N ALA A 293 2.28 -15.79 19.72
CA ALA A 293 2.66 -16.54 18.51
C ALA A 293 2.19 -15.88 17.22
N VAL A 294 0.99 -15.31 17.19
CA VAL A 294 0.38 -14.71 15.99
C VAL A 294 1.12 -13.42 15.62
N ASP A 295 2.01 -13.49 14.64
CA ASP A 295 2.89 -12.38 14.21
C ASP A 295 2.86 -12.07 12.70
N PRO A 296 1.68 -11.78 12.11
CA PRO A 296 1.57 -11.44 10.70
C PRO A 296 2.39 -10.20 10.34
N THR A 297 2.83 -10.08 9.09
CA THR A 297 3.59 -8.90 8.59
C THR A 297 2.86 -7.56 8.80
N SER A 298 1.54 -7.61 9.02
CA SER A 298 0.65 -6.49 9.31
C SER A 298 0.44 -6.21 10.82
N LEU A 299 1.14 -6.86 11.76
CA LEU A 299 0.89 -6.77 13.21
C LEU A 299 0.85 -5.34 13.80
N ASP A 300 1.49 -4.38 13.12
CA ASP A 300 1.43 -2.97 13.48
C ASP A 300 0.01 -2.40 13.38
N ALA A 301 -0.85 -2.94 12.50
CA ALA A 301 -2.15 -2.38 12.16
C ALA A 301 -3.29 -3.41 12.04
N SER A 302 -3.01 -4.71 12.00
CA SER A 302 -4.04 -5.75 12.10
C SER A 302 -4.62 -5.81 13.50
N CYS A 303 -5.87 -6.25 13.61
CA CYS A 303 -6.59 -6.39 14.89
C CYS A 303 -6.95 -7.85 15.14
N VAL A 304 -7.02 -8.22 16.42
CA VAL A 304 -7.34 -9.57 16.94
C VAL A 304 -8.49 -10.25 16.19
N GLY A 305 -9.64 -9.59 16.03
CA GLY A 305 -10.81 -10.20 15.37
C GLY A 305 -10.56 -10.55 13.90
N GLY A 306 -9.74 -9.74 13.21
CA GLY A 306 -9.29 -10.04 11.85
C GLY A 306 -8.30 -11.20 11.80
N ASN A 307 -7.42 -11.34 12.79
CA ASN A 307 -6.50 -12.47 12.88
C ASN A 307 -7.25 -13.79 13.07
N VAL A 308 -8.33 -13.81 13.88
CA VAL A 308 -9.22 -14.98 14.04
C VAL A 308 -9.95 -15.28 12.73
N ALA A 309 -10.63 -14.30 12.15
CA ALA A 309 -11.45 -14.48 10.94
C ALA A 309 -10.65 -14.91 9.69
N MET A 310 -9.35 -14.61 9.64
CA MET A 310 -8.43 -14.99 8.56
C MET A 310 -7.54 -16.20 8.90
N ASN A 311 -7.63 -16.74 10.12
CA ASN A 311 -6.69 -17.73 10.67
C ASN A 311 -5.21 -17.30 10.49
N ALA A 312 -4.89 -16.06 10.85
CA ALA A 312 -3.64 -15.41 10.48
C ALA A 312 -2.39 -16.16 10.98
N GLY A 313 -1.42 -16.32 10.08
CA GLY A 313 -0.09 -16.82 10.37
C GLY A 313 0.94 -15.72 10.63
N GLY A 314 2.20 -16.09 10.45
CA GLY A 314 3.37 -15.23 10.64
C GLY A 314 4.65 -16.05 10.55
N LYS A 315 5.80 -15.45 10.91
CA LYS A 315 7.09 -16.13 10.87
C LYS A 315 7.27 -17.17 12.00
N LYS A 316 6.55 -17.00 13.11
CA LYS A 316 6.55 -17.94 14.26
C LYS A 316 5.67 -19.18 14.04
N ALA A 317 4.93 -19.25 12.93
CA ALA A 317 4.03 -20.38 12.68
C ALA A 317 4.77 -21.72 12.55
N VAL A 318 6.03 -21.70 12.11
CA VAL A 318 6.93 -22.87 12.13
C VAL A 318 7.07 -23.49 13.52
N LEU A 319 6.96 -22.68 14.60
CA LEU A 319 6.97 -23.14 16.00
C LEU A 319 5.56 -23.51 16.50
N TRP A 320 4.61 -22.58 16.41
CA TRP A 320 3.35 -22.64 17.17
C TRP A 320 2.08 -22.56 16.32
N GLY A 321 2.17 -22.68 15.00
CA GLY A 321 1.02 -22.61 14.10
C GLY A 321 0.45 -21.20 13.89
N THR A 322 -0.79 -21.14 13.40
CA THR A 322 -1.51 -19.90 13.09
C THR A 322 -2.43 -19.49 14.24
N ALA A 323 -3.37 -18.57 14.01
CA ALA A 323 -4.28 -18.10 15.04
C ALA A 323 -5.07 -19.24 15.73
N LEU A 324 -5.62 -20.20 14.96
CA LEU A 324 -6.41 -21.31 15.51
C LEU A 324 -5.65 -22.16 16.54
N ASP A 325 -4.39 -22.46 16.28
CA ASP A 325 -3.55 -23.30 17.14
C ASP A 325 -3.27 -22.66 18.52
N ASN A 326 -3.51 -21.35 18.64
CA ASN A 326 -3.22 -20.52 19.82
C ASN A 326 -4.48 -19.96 20.52
N LEU A 327 -5.68 -20.28 20.03
CA LEU A 327 -6.94 -19.88 20.66
C LEU A 327 -7.33 -20.86 21.77
N ALA A 328 -7.48 -20.34 22.99
CA ALA A 328 -8.13 -21.07 24.08
C ALA A 328 -9.66 -21.02 23.92
N TRP A 329 -10.19 -19.83 23.63
CA TRP A 329 -11.59 -19.63 23.22
C TRP A 329 -11.75 -18.32 22.42
N TRP A 330 -12.82 -18.23 21.62
CA TRP A 330 -13.27 -16.99 20.99
C TRP A 330 -14.79 -16.82 21.11
N ARG A 331 -15.23 -15.57 21.04
CA ARG A 331 -16.64 -15.18 21.05
C ARG A 331 -16.98 -14.38 19.80
N MET A 332 -18.18 -14.63 19.28
CA MET A 332 -18.73 -13.96 18.11
C MET A 332 -20.23 -13.74 18.24
N VAL A 333 -20.80 -12.99 17.30
CA VAL A 333 -22.24 -12.96 17.03
C VAL A 333 -22.52 -13.67 15.71
N ASP A 334 -23.51 -14.56 15.71
CA ASP A 334 -23.92 -15.41 14.58
C ASP A 334 -24.96 -14.74 13.65
N PRO A 335 -25.36 -15.38 12.53
CA PRO A 335 -26.35 -14.84 11.60
C PRO A 335 -27.76 -14.66 12.17
N GLU A 336 -28.12 -15.35 13.25
CA GLU A 336 -29.35 -15.14 14.03
C GLU A 336 -29.26 -13.90 14.94
N GLY A 337 -28.06 -13.34 15.12
CA GLY A 337 -27.77 -12.24 16.02
C GLY A 337 -27.61 -12.69 17.47
N ASN A 338 -27.35 -13.97 17.72
CA ASN A 338 -27.06 -14.54 19.04
C ASN A 338 -25.57 -14.56 19.32
N TRP A 339 -25.22 -14.62 20.60
CA TRP A 339 -23.84 -14.83 21.02
C TRP A 339 -23.44 -16.29 20.79
N LEU A 340 -22.24 -16.50 20.26
CA LEU A 340 -21.61 -17.82 20.14
C LEU A 340 -20.23 -17.75 20.78
N GLU A 341 -20.00 -18.60 21.78
CA GLU A 341 -18.69 -18.82 22.39
C GLU A 341 -18.17 -20.21 22.01
N VAL A 342 -16.95 -20.27 21.49
CA VAL A 342 -16.29 -21.51 21.07
C VAL A 342 -15.04 -21.71 21.92
N THR A 343 -15.01 -22.81 22.68
CA THR A 343 -13.91 -23.17 23.56
C THR A 343 -13.18 -24.39 23.03
N ARG A 344 -11.85 -24.33 22.94
CA ARG A 344 -11.01 -25.47 22.56
C ARG A 344 -10.74 -26.33 23.80
N LEU A 345 -11.15 -27.59 23.74
CA LEU A 345 -10.91 -28.60 24.77
C LEU A 345 -9.59 -29.34 24.47
N ASP A 346 -9.00 -29.97 25.48
CA ASP A 346 -7.81 -30.84 25.37
C ASP A 346 -6.65 -30.16 24.61
N HIS A 347 -6.43 -28.87 24.89
CA HIS A 347 -5.58 -28.00 24.07
C HIS A 347 -4.09 -28.41 24.11
N ASN A 348 -3.57 -28.98 23.02
CA ASN A 348 -2.21 -29.55 22.93
C ASN A 348 -1.03 -28.56 23.09
N LEU A 349 -1.28 -27.24 23.05
CA LEU A 349 -0.27 -26.16 23.16
C LEU A 349 0.78 -26.15 22.02
N GLY A 350 0.48 -26.84 20.93
CA GLY A 350 1.26 -26.88 19.70
C GLY A 350 0.34 -26.73 18.48
N LYS A 351 0.79 -27.22 17.32
CA LYS A 351 -0.01 -27.13 16.09
C LYS A 351 -1.20 -28.09 16.15
N ILE A 352 -2.36 -27.66 15.67
CA ILE A 352 -3.61 -28.43 15.74
C ILE A 352 -3.63 -29.63 14.78
N HIS A 353 -2.73 -29.65 13.78
CA HIS A 353 -2.60 -30.76 12.84
C HIS A 353 -1.73 -31.92 13.36
N ASP A 354 -0.97 -31.70 14.44
CA ASP A 354 -0.09 -32.72 15.04
C ASP A 354 -0.85 -33.73 15.94
N ILE A 355 -2.16 -33.54 16.14
CA ILE A 355 -3.02 -34.39 16.98
C ILE A 355 -4.07 -35.14 16.16
N GLU A 356 -4.48 -36.31 16.65
CA GLU A 356 -5.46 -37.15 15.95
C GLU A 356 -6.84 -36.45 15.83
N VAL A 357 -7.35 -35.92 16.94
CA VAL A 357 -8.63 -35.20 17.04
C VAL A 357 -8.47 -33.94 17.88
N ALA A 358 -8.98 -32.82 17.37
CA ALA A 358 -9.17 -31.58 18.12
C ALA A 358 -10.64 -31.44 18.49
N ARG A 359 -10.92 -31.10 19.75
CA ARG A 359 -12.28 -30.97 20.30
C ARG A 359 -12.65 -29.53 20.60
N PHE A 360 -13.90 -29.18 20.31
CA PHE A 360 -14.46 -27.85 20.58
C PHE A 360 -15.83 -27.95 21.22
N GLU A 361 -16.09 -27.12 22.23
CA GLU A 361 -17.41 -26.89 22.80
C GLU A 361 -17.95 -25.55 22.29
N LEU A 362 -19.15 -25.56 21.71
CA LEU A 362 -19.83 -24.39 21.14
C LEU A 362 -21.06 -24.10 21.99
N LYS A 363 -21.17 -22.88 22.52
CA LYS A 363 -22.30 -22.42 23.36
C LYS A 363 -22.96 -21.19 22.76
N TRP A 364 -24.24 -21.30 22.47
CA TRP A 364 -25.06 -20.20 21.97
C TRP A 364 -25.85 -19.55 23.11
N PHE A 365 -25.85 -18.22 23.18
CA PHE A 365 -26.63 -17.45 24.15
C PHE A 365 -27.49 -16.39 23.45
N ASP A 366 -28.66 -16.10 24.01
CA ASP A 366 -29.64 -15.18 23.45
C ASP A 366 -29.05 -13.76 23.30
N GLY A 367 -28.94 -13.28 22.07
CA GLY A 367 -28.35 -11.97 21.76
C GLY A 367 -29.17 -10.75 22.22
N ASN A 368 -30.29 -10.96 22.92
CA ASN A 368 -31.03 -9.89 23.59
C ASN A 368 -30.56 -9.67 25.05
N TYR A 369 -29.69 -10.53 25.57
CA TYR A 369 -29.12 -10.51 26.92
C TYR A 369 -27.60 -10.28 26.83
N ALA A 370 -26.93 -10.05 27.97
CA ALA A 370 -25.48 -9.91 27.96
C ALA A 370 -24.81 -11.26 27.63
N PRO A 371 -23.58 -11.26 27.07
CA PRO A 371 -22.85 -12.48 26.75
C PRO A 371 -22.77 -13.43 27.96
N GLY A 372 -23.19 -14.68 27.77
CA GLY A 372 -23.15 -15.71 28.81
C GLY A 372 -24.40 -15.83 29.71
N GLU A 373 -25.32 -14.86 29.71
CA GLU A 373 -26.43 -14.85 30.69
C GLU A 373 -27.52 -15.89 30.42
N LYS A 374 -27.91 -16.09 29.17
CA LYS A 374 -29.06 -16.94 28.79
C LYS A 374 -28.67 -17.93 27.69
N LEU A 375 -28.25 -19.12 28.11
CA LEU A 375 -27.88 -20.22 27.20
C LEU A 375 -29.11 -20.69 26.39
N LEU A 376 -28.92 -20.89 25.09
CA LEU A 376 -29.90 -21.42 24.15
C LEU A 376 -29.63 -22.89 23.83
N ARG A 377 -28.38 -23.23 23.49
CA ARG A 377 -27.94 -24.60 23.17
C ARG A 377 -26.42 -24.76 23.31
N THR A 378 -25.99 -26.02 23.38
CA THR A 378 -24.58 -26.41 23.36
C THR A 378 -24.37 -27.51 22.32
N GLU A 379 -23.22 -27.50 21.65
CA GLU A 379 -22.82 -28.49 20.63
C GLU A 379 -21.34 -28.83 20.86
N ALA A 380 -20.93 -30.05 20.51
CA ALA A 380 -19.53 -30.47 20.56
C ALA A 380 -19.07 -30.86 19.15
N LEU A 381 -17.87 -30.42 18.75
CA LEU A 381 -17.26 -30.74 17.47
C LEU A 381 -15.91 -31.44 17.67
N ASP A 382 -15.83 -32.69 17.24
CA ASP A 382 -14.59 -33.49 17.21
C ASP A 382 -14.09 -33.54 15.75
N ILE A 383 -13.00 -32.81 15.47
CA ILE A 383 -12.44 -32.64 14.12
C ILE A 383 -11.07 -33.28 14.06
N LYS A 384 -10.83 -34.16 13.06
CA LYS A 384 -9.50 -34.79 12.89
C LYS A 384 -8.43 -33.73 12.60
N GLY A 385 -7.31 -33.72 13.33
CA GLY A 385 -6.33 -32.63 13.25
C GLY A 385 -5.79 -32.39 11.82
N ARG A 386 -5.59 -33.48 11.07
CA ARG A 386 -5.18 -33.46 9.64
C ARG A 386 -6.16 -32.77 8.68
N VAL A 387 -7.38 -32.41 9.10
CA VAL A 387 -8.36 -31.69 8.26
C VAL A 387 -8.06 -30.20 8.20
N PHE A 388 -7.39 -29.63 9.22
CA PHE A 388 -7.17 -28.18 9.28
C PHE A 388 -6.19 -27.64 8.23
N ARG A 389 -5.35 -28.50 7.64
CA ARG A 389 -4.33 -28.15 6.63
C ARG A 389 -4.02 -29.38 5.78
N LYS A 390 -3.75 -29.19 4.47
CA LYS A 390 -3.20 -30.26 3.63
C LYS A 390 -1.90 -30.84 4.22
N GLU A 391 -1.80 -32.17 4.24
CA GLU A 391 -0.64 -32.89 4.76
C GLU A 391 0.65 -32.51 3.99
N GLY A 392 1.76 -32.39 4.72
CA GLY A 392 3.05 -31.92 4.17
C GLY A 392 3.20 -30.40 4.05
N LEU A 393 2.12 -29.61 4.17
CA LEU A 393 2.17 -28.15 4.12
C LEU A 393 2.09 -27.51 5.51
N GLY A 394 2.99 -26.57 5.81
CA GLY A 394 3.00 -25.89 7.11
C GLY A 394 1.83 -24.92 7.31
N LYS A 395 1.23 -24.46 6.20
CA LYS A 395 0.16 -23.45 6.14
C LYS A 395 -0.78 -23.78 5.00
N ASP A 396 -2.07 -23.59 5.23
CA ASP A 396 -3.14 -23.75 4.25
C ASP A 396 -4.37 -23.02 4.81
N VAL A 397 -4.94 -22.09 4.04
CA VAL A 397 -6.20 -21.40 4.38
C VAL A 397 -7.23 -21.48 3.25
N THR A 398 -7.06 -22.48 2.38
CA THR A 398 -7.90 -22.76 1.20
C THR A 398 -9.27 -23.26 1.60
N ASP A 399 -9.33 -24.29 2.45
CA ASP A 399 -10.59 -24.83 2.95
C ASP A 399 -11.37 -23.77 3.75
N LYS A 400 -12.55 -23.39 3.25
CA LYS A 400 -13.45 -22.45 3.93
C LYS A 400 -14.49 -23.14 4.80
N PHE A 401 -14.66 -24.45 4.69
CA PHE A 401 -15.56 -25.22 5.53
C PHE A 401 -14.95 -25.58 6.89
N LEU A 402 -13.68 -26.00 6.98
CA LEU A 402 -13.01 -26.40 8.23
C LEU A 402 -13.86 -27.32 9.10
N ALA A 403 -14.45 -28.36 8.48
CA ALA A 403 -15.38 -29.30 9.12
C ALA A 403 -16.55 -28.64 9.91
N GLY A 404 -16.96 -27.43 9.51
CA GLY A 404 -18.03 -26.67 10.15
C GLY A 404 -17.63 -25.79 11.32
N LEU A 405 -16.34 -25.67 11.67
CA LEU A 405 -15.87 -24.80 12.74
C LEU A 405 -16.20 -23.31 12.45
N PRO A 406 -16.94 -22.60 13.31
CA PRO A 406 -17.46 -21.26 12.98
C PRO A 406 -16.46 -20.12 13.23
N GLY A 407 -16.58 -19.06 12.43
CA GLY A 407 -15.84 -17.80 12.55
C GLY A 407 -14.38 -17.82 12.08
N VAL A 408 -13.62 -18.87 12.38
CA VAL A 408 -12.20 -19.00 11.98
C VAL A 408 -12.07 -19.32 10.49
N GLN A 409 -11.18 -18.62 9.79
CA GLN A 409 -10.90 -18.78 8.34
C GLN A 409 -12.05 -18.38 7.38
N LYS A 410 -13.20 -17.97 7.91
CA LYS A 410 -14.45 -17.64 7.19
C LYS A 410 -14.51 -16.21 6.64
N GLU A 411 -13.51 -15.38 6.92
CA GLU A 411 -13.44 -14.00 6.40
C GLU A 411 -14.64 -13.11 6.78
N GLY A 412 -15.29 -13.42 7.93
CA GLY A 412 -16.49 -12.72 8.41
C GLY A 412 -17.78 -13.10 7.69
N CYS A 413 -17.82 -14.22 6.97
CA CYS A 413 -18.99 -14.68 6.23
C CYS A 413 -20.03 -15.41 7.09
N ASP A 414 -19.73 -15.86 8.31
CA ASP A 414 -20.67 -16.57 9.20
C ASP A 414 -20.84 -15.90 10.58
N GLY A 415 -20.36 -14.67 10.73
CA GLY A 415 -20.55 -13.87 11.94
C GLY A 415 -19.45 -12.83 12.18
N LEU A 416 -19.49 -12.20 13.35
CA LEU A 416 -18.55 -11.16 13.76
C LEU A 416 -17.84 -11.56 15.06
N ILE A 417 -16.52 -11.77 15.01
CA ILE A 417 -15.68 -12.01 16.20
C ILE A 417 -15.64 -10.75 17.07
N THR A 418 -15.94 -10.89 18.37
CA THR A 418 -15.99 -9.76 19.33
C THR A 418 -14.87 -9.79 20.37
N SER A 419 -14.45 -10.98 20.82
CA SER A 419 -13.34 -11.16 21.76
C SER A 419 -12.73 -12.56 21.68
N ALA A 420 -11.53 -12.72 22.22
CA ALA A 420 -10.80 -13.99 22.29
C ALA A 420 -9.85 -14.05 23.48
N ARG A 421 -9.54 -15.27 23.94
CA ARG A 421 -8.44 -15.55 24.86
C ARG A 421 -7.40 -16.45 24.20
N TRP A 422 -6.15 -16.06 24.33
CA TRP A 422 -5.02 -16.66 23.62
C TRP A 422 -4.07 -17.37 24.57
N VAL A 423 -3.52 -18.50 24.13
CA VAL A 423 -2.35 -19.14 24.74
C VAL A 423 -1.09 -18.32 24.42
N LEU A 424 -0.20 -18.19 25.41
CA LEU A 424 1.12 -17.60 25.25
C LEU A 424 2.22 -18.64 25.44
N HIS A 425 3.37 -18.37 24.83
CA HIS A 425 4.52 -19.28 24.82
C HIS A 425 5.73 -18.66 25.49
N LYS A 426 6.80 -19.44 25.70
CA LYS A 426 8.10 -18.94 26.17
C LYS A 426 9.15 -19.20 25.09
N MET A 427 9.89 -18.16 24.70
CA MET A 427 11.02 -18.34 23.78
C MET A 427 12.17 -19.06 24.52
N PRO A 428 12.90 -19.98 23.86
CA PRO A 428 14.14 -20.51 24.42
C PRO A 428 15.19 -19.42 24.69
N ALA A 429 16.09 -19.66 25.64
CA ALA A 429 16.96 -18.63 26.21
C ALA A 429 18.01 -18.08 25.23
N HIS A 430 18.45 -18.88 24.27
CA HIS A 430 19.51 -18.52 23.32
C HIS A 430 18.97 -18.38 21.90
N THR A 431 19.51 -17.42 21.15
CA THR A 431 19.12 -17.14 19.75
C THR A 431 20.31 -16.67 18.93
N ARG A 432 20.52 -17.28 17.77
CA ARG A 432 21.45 -16.82 16.73
C ARG A 432 20.67 -16.62 15.43
N THR A 433 20.98 -15.57 14.68
CA THR A 433 20.40 -15.36 13.33
C THR A 433 21.44 -15.71 12.28
N VAL A 434 21.09 -16.57 11.32
CA VAL A 434 21.87 -16.83 10.11
C VAL A 434 21.43 -15.91 8.98
N CYS A 435 22.38 -15.52 8.13
CA CYS A 435 22.14 -14.90 6.82
C CYS A 435 22.98 -15.67 5.80
N LEU A 436 22.36 -16.27 4.78
CA LEU A 436 23.00 -17.16 3.82
C LEU A 436 22.82 -16.55 2.42
N GLU A 437 23.92 -16.17 1.76
CA GLU A 437 23.93 -15.51 0.45
C GLU A 437 24.25 -16.52 -0.66
N PHE A 438 23.38 -16.68 -1.66
CA PHE A 438 23.56 -17.64 -2.75
C PHE A 438 23.80 -16.93 -4.09
N PHE A 439 24.82 -17.39 -4.81
CA PHE A 439 25.29 -16.79 -6.07
C PHE A 439 24.99 -17.66 -7.32
N GLY A 440 24.74 -18.95 -7.11
CA GLY A 440 24.20 -19.87 -8.13
C GLY A 440 22.73 -19.60 -8.47
N GLN A 441 22.10 -20.45 -9.26
CA GLN A 441 20.65 -20.34 -9.51
C GLN A 441 19.84 -20.58 -8.23
N ALA A 442 18.69 -19.93 -8.12
CA ALA A 442 17.85 -20.07 -6.93
C ALA A 442 17.45 -21.54 -6.69
N ARG A 443 17.16 -22.32 -7.74
CA ARG A 443 16.87 -23.76 -7.66
C ARG A 443 18.00 -24.58 -7.00
N GLU A 444 19.26 -24.21 -7.22
CA GLU A 444 20.44 -24.91 -6.67
C GLU A 444 20.59 -24.69 -5.17
N ALA A 445 20.02 -23.59 -4.66
CA ALA A 445 20.04 -23.22 -3.26
C ALA A 445 18.83 -23.77 -2.47
N ILE A 446 17.72 -24.12 -3.13
CA ILE A 446 16.53 -24.73 -2.50
C ILE A 446 16.82 -25.99 -1.68
N PRO A 447 17.66 -26.96 -2.13
CA PRO A 447 18.02 -28.12 -1.31
C PRO A 447 18.53 -27.75 0.08
N SER A 448 19.25 -26.63 0.21
CA SER A 448 19.71 -26.11 1.51
C SER A 448 18.54 -25.82 2.46
N ILE A 449 17.39 -25.35 1.97
CA ILE A 449 16.19 -25.08 2.80
C ILE A 449 15.68 -26.38 3.42
N VAL A 450 15.59 -27.45 2.61
CA VAL A 450 15.15 -28.78 3.04
C VAL A 450 16.16 -29.37 4.03
N GLU A 451 17.44 -29.42 3.66
CA GLU A 451 18.56 -29.92 4.49
C GLU A 451 18.62 -29.20 5.86
N ILE A 452 18.50 -27.86 5.89
CA ILE A 452 18.48 -27.05 7.12
C ILE A 452 17.26 -27.36 7.99
N LYS A 453 16.08 -27.45 7.38
CA LYS A 453 14.82 -27.67 8.10
C LYS A 453 14.79 -29.08 8.72
N ASP A 454 15.13 -30.11 7.94
CA ASP A 454 15.11 -31.49 8.42
C ASP A 454 16.13 -31.71 9.54
N TYR A 455 17.37 -31.22 9.38
CA TYR A 455 18.41 -31.24 10.43
C TYR A 455 17.95 -30.56 11.74
N LEU A 456 17.36 -29.36 11.66
CA LEU A 456 16.89 -28.64 12.84
C LEU A 456 15.62 -29.29 13.44
N PHE A 457 14.80 -29.99 12.66
CA PHE A 457 13.65 -30.73 13.16
C PHE A 457 14.07 -32.00 13.90
N GLU A 458 15.06 -32.74 13.39
CA GLU A 458 15.66 -33.88 14.09
C GLU A 458 16.35 -33.45 15.39
N THR A 459 17.14 -32.37 15.33
CA THR A 459 17.81 -31.78 16.50
C THR A 459 16.79 -31.33 17.57
N SER A 460 15.68 -30.72 17.14
CA SER A 460 14.58 -30.28 18.02
C SER A 460 13.90 -31.45 18.73
N LYS A 461 13.65 -32.57 18.03
CA LYS A 461 13.09 -33.81 18.64
C LYS A 461 13.98 -34.38 19.76
N GLN A 462 15.28 -34.13 19.69
CA GLN A 462 16.26 -34.54 20.71
C GLN A 462 16.45 -33.50 21.84
N GLY A 463 15.66 -32.41 21.83
CA GLY A 463 15.73 -31.33 22.83
C GLY A 463 16.82 -30.28 22.56
N GLY A 464 17.46 -30.30 21.39
CA GLY A 464 18.53 -29.39 20.99
C GLY A 464 18.04 -28.06 20.40
N ALA A 465 18.76 -27.58 19.39
CA ALA A 465 18.40 -26.36 18.66
C ALA A 465 17.14 -26.53 17.80
N ILE A 466 16.38 -25.44 17.66
CA ILE A 466 15.06 -25.37 17.02
C ILE A 466 15.08 -24.23 15.98
N LEU A 467 14.44 -24.45 14.83
CA LEU A 467 14.21 -23.40 13.85
C LEU A 467 13.03 -22.49 14.28
N ALA A 468 13.30 -21.22 14.60
CA ALA A 468 12.27 -20.25 14.99
C ALA A 468 11.69 -19.43 13.83
N GLY A 469 12.30 -19.53 12.65
CA GLY A 469 11.85 -18.90 11.42
C GLY A 469 12.94 -18.96 10.35
N LEU A 470 12.54 -19.14 9.10
CA LEU A 470 13.42 -19.09 7.93
C LEU A 470 12.70 -18.33 6.81
N GLU A 471 13.31 -17.25 6.35
CA GLU A 471 12.78 -16.35 5.34
C GLU A 471 13.71 -16.31 4.13
N HIS A 472 13.14 -16.06 2.95
CA HIS A 472 13.86 -15.97 1.68
C HIS A 472 13.51 -14.69 0.93
N LEU A 473 14.51 -14.10 0.27
CA LEU A 473 14.36 -12.98 -0.67
C LEU A 473 15.02 -13.31 -2.01
N ASP A 474 14.30 -13.13 -3.12
CA ASP A 474 14.84 -13.27 -4.48
C ASP A 474 15.68 -12.05 -4.93
N GLU A 475 16.39 -12.19 -6.06
CA GLU A 475 17.20 -11.12 -6.64
C GLU A 475 16.42 -9.80 -6.85
N ARG A 476 15.12 -9.88 -7.18
CA ARG A 476 14.27 -8.71 -7.45
C ARG A 476 13.98 -7.94 -6.16
N TYR A 477 13.64 -8.63 -5.08
CA TYR A 477 13.49 -8.05 -3.75
C TYR A 477 14.80 -7.51 -3.23
N LEU A 478 15.91 -8.25 -3.35
CA LEU A 478 17.23 -7.80 -2.93
C LEU A 478 17.63 -6.48 -3.61
N ARG A 479 17.36 -6.35 -4.92
CA ARG A 479 17.52 -5.09 -5.66
C ARG A 479 16.57 -3.98 -5.17
N ALA A 480 15.31 -4.30 -4.90
CA ALA A 480 14.30 -3.32 -4.48
C ALA A 480 14.51 -2.78 -3.05
N VAL A 481 14.98 -3.60 -2.11
CA VAL A 481 15.27 -3.15 -0.72
C VAL A 481 16.63 -2.44 -0.61
N GLY A 482 17.44 -2.44 -1.67
CA GLY A 482 18.80 -1.91 -1.66
C GLY A 482 19.76 -2.76 -0.85
N TYR A 483 19.65 -4.09 -0.98
CA TYR A 483 20.45 -5.05 -0.21
C TYR A 483 21.95 -4.85 -0.41
N ALA A 484 22.69 -4.86 0.69
CA ALA A 484 24.15 -4.83 0.68
C ALA A 484 24.71 -6.24 0.89
N THR A 485 25.37 -6.77 -0.14
CA THR A 485 26.11 -8.03 -0.11
C THR A 485 27.12 -8.03 1.04
N LYS A 486 27.13 -9.09 1.84
CA LYS A 486 28.02 -9.27 3.00
C LYS A 486 29.28 -10.04 2.61
N SER A 487 29.16 -10.94 1.63
CA SER A 487 30.27 -11.64 0.98
C SER A 487 31.25 -10.69 0.29
N LYS A 488 32.51 -11.13 0.22
CA LYS A 488 33.57 -10.49 -0.58
C LYS A 488 33.62 -11.00 -2.02
N ARG A 489 32.76 -11.96 -2.41
CA ARG A 489 32.70 -12.47 -3.79
C ARG A 489 32.27 -11.35 -4.75
N ASN A 490 32.88 -11.31 -5.93
CA ASN A 490 32.48 -10.40 -7.00
C ASN A 490 31.14 -10.86 -7.61
N GLY A 491 30.03 -10.41 -7.03
CA GLY A 491 28.70 -10.74 -7.52
C GLY A 491 27.58 -10.08 -6.72
N PHE A 492 26.37 -10.12 -7.27
CA PHE A 492 25.15 -9.80 -6.53
C PHE A 492 24.41 -11.13 -6.28
N PRO A 493 24.02 -11.45 -5.04
CA PRO A 493 23.36 -12.72 -4.74
C PRO A 493 22.02 -12.82 -5.49
N LYS A 494 21.72 -14.01 -6.02
CA LYS A 494 20.42 -14.30 -6.66
C LYS A 494 19.33 -14.63 -5.64
N MET A 495 19.74 -15.07 -4.45
CA MET A 495 18.87 -15.50 -3.35
C MET A 495 19.58 -15.24 -2.01
N VAL A 496 18.82 -14.85 -0.99
CA VAL A 496 19.30 -14.77 0.40
C VAL A 496 18.30 -15.44 1.33
N LEU A 497 18.80 -16.29 2.24
CA LEU A 497 18.04 -16.80 3.38
C LEU A 497 18.40 -16.04 4.66
N ILE A 498 17.41 -15.75 5.50
CA ILE A 498 17.59 -15.18 6.84
C ILE A 498 16.76 -16.00 7.81
N GLY A 499 17.36 -16.53 8.89
CA GLY A 499 16.65 -17.39 9.83
C GLY A 499 17.14 -17.28 11.26
N ASP A 500 16.23 -17.49 12.21
CA ASP A 500 16.53 -17.52 13.65
C ASP A 500 16.60 -18.98 14.14
N ILE A 501 17.72 -19.35 14.76
CA ILE A 501 17.93 -20.65 15.41
C ILE A 501 17.94 -20.40 16.92
N VAL A 502 17.10 -21.12 17.66
CA VAL A 502 16.88 -20.93 19.11
C VAL A 502 17.09 -22.22 19.89
N GLY A 503 17.33 -22.12 21.20
CA GLY A 503 17.47 -23.28 22.07
C GLY A 503 17.70 -22.89 23.52
N ASN A 504 17.60 -23.88 24.42
CA ASN A 504 17.84 -23.69 25.85
C ASN A 504 19.32 -23.88 26.24
N ASP A 505 20.11 -24.50 25.36
CA ASP A 505 21.56 -24.58 25.46
C ASP A 505 22.22 -23.66 24.41
N ALA A 506 23.22 -22.88 24.85
CA ALA A 506 23.96 -21.96 24.01
C ALA A 506 24.91 -22.67 23.03
N ASP A 507 25.44 -23.84 23.42
CA ASP A 507 26.44 -24.58 22.65
C ASP A 507 25.79 -25.46 21.58
N ALA A 508 24.69 -26.15 21.88
CA ALA A 508 23.84 -26.79 20.87
C ALA A 508 23.37 -25.80 19.79
N VAL A 509 22.92 -24.60 20.19
CA VAL A 509 22.58 -23.52 19.23
C VAL A 509 23.82 -23.07 18.44
N ALA A 510 25.01 -23.06 19.04
CA ALA A 510 26.26 -22.73 18.36
C ALA A 510 26.64 -23.74 17.28
N GLN A 511 26.60 -25.03 17.61
CA GLN A 511 26.89 -26.13 16.68
C GLN A 511 25.89 -26.13 15.53
N ALA A 512 24.58 -26.12 15.83
CA ALA A 512 23.54 -26.12 14.80
C ALA A 512 23.65 -24.91 13.86
N THR A 513 24.00 -23.73 14.38
CA THR A 513 24.22 -22.54 13.56
C THR A 513 25.43 -22.68 12.64
N SER A 514 26.55 -23.24 13.12
CA SER A 514 27.74 -23.51 12.31
C SER A 514 27.45 -24.54 11.21
N GLU A 515 26.64 -25.54 11.51
CA GLU A 515 26.31 -26.62 10.58
C GLU A 515 25.37 -26.16 9.46
N VAL A 516 24.38 -25.32 9.78
CA VAL A 516 23.54 -24.62 8.80
C VAL A 516 24.39 -23.76 7.83
N VAL A 517 25.45 -23.12 8.32
CA VAL A 517 26.41 -22.41 7.46
C VAL A 517 27.24 -23.38 6.60
N ARG A 518 27.64 -24.54 7.14
CA ARG A 518 28.36 -25.59 6.38
C ARG A 518 27.52 -26.12 5.21
N MET A 519 26.23 -26.40 5.44
CA MET A 519 25.28 -26.83 4.41
C MET A 519 25.20 -25.81 3.27
N ALA A 520 24.95 -24.53 3.60
CA ALA A 520 24.85 -23.46 2.61
C ALA A 520 26.13 -23.26 1.79
N ASN A 521 27.30 -23.33 2.45
CA ASN A 521 28.60 -23.23 1.77
C ASN A 521 28.82 -24.36 0.74
N GLY A 522 28.22 -25.54 0.95
CA GLY A 522 28.26 -26.67 0.02
C GLY A 522 27.43 -26.50 -1.26
N LYS A 523 26.55 -25.48 -1.33
CA LYS A 523 25.60 -25.24 -2.45
C LYS A 523 25.82 -23.86 -3.09
N SER A 524 27.08 -23.51 -3.34
CA SER A 524 27.50 -22.18 -3.87
C SER A 524 27.11 -20.98 -2.99
N GLY A 525 26.68 -21.19 -1.75
CA GLY A 525 26.36 -20.14 -0.79
C GLY A 525 27.58 -19.60 -0.02
N GLU A 526 27.31 -18.60 0.82
CA GLU A 526 28.21 -18.10 1.87
C GLU A 526 27.37 -17.67 3.09
N GLY A 527 27.68 -18.22 4.27
CA GLY A 527 26.89 -18.00 5.49
C GLY A 527 27.52 -17.06 6.52
N PHE A 528 26.68 -16.22 7.13
CA PHE A 528 27.03 -15.24 8.16
C PHE A 528 26.17 -15.43 9.41
N VAL A 529 26.75 -15.22 10.59
CA VAL A 529 26.07 -15.41 11.88
C VAL A 529 26.02 -14.12 12.68
N ALA A 530 24.83 -13.74 13.15
CA ALA A 530 24.61 -12.66 14.09
C ALA A 530 24.24 -13.20 15.47
N VAL A 531 25.11 -12.94 16.46
CA VAL A 531 24.90 -13.37 17.86
C VAL A 531 24.28 -12.25 18.70
N SER A 532 24.76 -11.00 18.60
CA SER A 532 24.22 -9.89 19.39
C SER A 532 22.83 -9.45 18.90
N ALA A 533 21.96 -9.05 19.81
CA ALA A 533 20.59 -8.64 19.49
C ALA A 533 20.53 -7.50 18.45
N GLU A 534 21.51 -6.59 18.49
CA GLU A 534 21.65 -5.51 17.52
C GLU A 534 22.00 -6.04 16.11
N ALA A 535 22.97 -6.96 16.00
CA ALA A 535 23.33 -7.57 14.72
C ALA A 535 22.17 -8.40 14.14
N ARG A 536 21.44 -9.15 14.99
CA ARG A 536 20.23 -9.88 14.59
C ARG A 536 19.18 -8.92 14.02
N LYS A 537 18.90 -7.81 14.73
CA LYS A 537 18.01 -6.75 14.25
C LYS A 537 18.46 -6.18 12.91
N ARG A 538 19.76 -5.96 12.69
CA ARG A 538 20.29 -5.47 11.40
C ARG A 538 20.03 -6.44 10.24
N PHE A 539 20.15 -7.76 10.42
CA PHE A 539 19.81 -8.74 9.39
C PHE A 539 18.30 -8.71 9.07
N TRP A 540 17.45 -8.73 10.10
CA TRP A 540 16.00 -8.69 9.94
C TRP A 540 15.44 -7.37 9.34
N LEU A 541 16.21 -6.28 9.34
CA LEU A 541 15.81 -5.02 8.71
C LEU A 541 15.57 -5.16 7.20
N ASP A 542 16.34 -6.00 6.49
CA ASP A 542 16.21 -6.14 5.03
C ASP A 542 14.86 -6.79 4.68
N ARG A 543 14.48 -7.87 5.39
CA ARG A 543 13.18 -8.54 5.29
C ARG A 543 11.99 -7.63 5.65
N SER A 544 12.18 -6.65 6.54
CA SER A 544 11.11 -5.71 6.92
C SER A 544 10.74 -4.69 5.83
N ARG A 545 11.58 -4.55 4.78
CA ARG A 545 11.46 -3.53 3.73
C ARG A 545 10.88 -4.03 2.41
N THR A 546 10.45 -5.29 2.30
CA THR A 546 9.96 -5.91 1.04
C THR A 546 8.95 -5.05 0.29
N ALA A 547 8.07 -4.33 0.99
CA ALA A 547 7.13 -3.36 0.43
C ALA A 547 7.75 -2.27 -0.49
N ALA A 548 9.07 -2.07 -0.48
CA ALA A 548 9.79 -1.21 -1.43
C ALA A 548 9.67 -1.65 -2.91
N ILE A 549 9.35 -2.92 -3.19
CA ILE A 549 9.18 -3.45 -4.57
C ILE A 549 8.18 -2.67 -5.42
N ALA A 550 7.16 -2.09 -4.79
CA ALA A 550 6.08 -1.36 -5.44
C ALA A 550 6.39 0.13 -5.69
N LYS A 551 7.57 0.63 -5.28
CA LYS A 551 8.01 2.02 -5.47
C LYS A 551 8.10 2.42 -6.96
N HIS A 552 8.17 1.45 -7.87
CA HIS A 552 8.33 1.69 -9.30
C HIS A 552 7.00 1.77 -10.09
N THR A 553 5.84 1.51 -9.46
CA THR A 553 4.54 1.36 -10.15
C THR A 553 3.40 2.15 -9.49
N ASN A 554 3.69 3.37 -9.00
CA ASN A 554 2.74 4.19 -8.23
C ASN A 554 2.09 3.41 -7.05
N ALA A 555 2.82 2.46 -6.47
CA ALA A 555 2.44 1.59 -5.35
C ALA A 555 1.20 0.69 -5.50
N PHE A 556 0.61 0.51 -6.68
CA PHE A 556 -0.34 -0.58 -6.87
C PHE A 556 0.42 -1.89 -7.16
N LYS A 557 0.00 -2.99 -6.51
CA LYS A 557 0.56 -4.33 -6.71
C LYS A 557 -0.48 -5.42 -6.41
N ILE A 558 -0.52 -6.45 -7.22
CA ILE A 558 -1.25 -7.68 -6.95
C ILE A 558 -0.40 -8.54 -6.00
N ASN A 559 -1.05 -9.18 -5.01
CA ASN A 559 -0.41 -9.87 -3.91
C ASN A 559 -0.99 -11.27 -3.79
N GLU A 560 -0.25 -12.26 -4.24
CA GLU A 560 -0.61 -13.66 -4.04
C GLU A 560 0.29 -14.30 -2.99
N ASP A 561 -0.24 -15.29 -2.30
CA ASP A 561 0.45 -16.16 -1.37
C ASP A 561 0.00 -17.59 -1.66
N VAL A 562 0.95 -18.44 -2.05
CA VAL A 562 0.71 -19.86 -2.36
C VAL A 562 1.63 -20.70 -1.48
N VAL A 563 1.27 -21.94 -1.19
CA VAL A 563 2.14 -22.84 -0.41
C VAL A 563 2.55 -24.00 -1.28
N ILE A 564 3.87 -24.20 -1.40
CA ILE A 564 4.49 -25.19 -2.27
C ILE A 564 5.26 -26.20 -1.40
N PRO A 565 5.16 -27.52 -1.67
CA PRO A 565 6.04 -28.52 -1.06
C PRO A 565 7.52 -28.12 -1.21
N LEU A 566 8.29 -28.20 -0.13
CA LEU A 566 9.63 -27.60 -0.06
C LEU A 566 10.64 -28.26 -1.01
N ASP A 567 10.47 -29.55 -1.30
CA ASP A 567 11.19 -30.32 -2.31
C ASP A 567 10.90 -29.84 -3.74
N ARG A 568 9.67 -29.40 -4.01
CA ARG A 568 9.22 -28.88 -5.34
C ARG A 568 9.48 -27.38 -5.53
N MET A 569 9.99 -26.68 -4.51
CA MET A 569 10.19 -25.22 -4.52
C MET A 569 11.18 -24.74 -5.60
N GLY A 570 12.11 -25.60 -6.03
CA GLY A 570 13.04 -25.31 -7.13
C GLY A 570 12.30 -25.16 -8.48
N GLU A 571 11.38 -26.08 -8.77
CA GLU A 571 10.55 -26.04 -9.98
C GLU A 571 9.60 -24.84 -9.98
N TYR A 572 9.01 -24.49 -8.83
CA TYR A 572 8.21 -23.28 -8.71
C TYR A 572 9.04 -22.04 -9.06
N THR A 573 10.27 -21.95 -8.53
CA THR A 573 11.14 -20.79 -8.77
C THR A 573 11.59 -20.70 -10.23
N ASP A 574 11.93 -21.81 -10.88
CA ASP A 574 12.24 -21.86 -12.32
C ASP A 574 11.00 -21.48 -13.16
N GLY A 575 9.80 -21.96 -12.80
CA GLY A 575 8.54 -21.60 -13.46
C GLY A 575 8.18 -20.11 -13.34
N ILE A 576 8.46 -19.47 -12.20
CA ILE A 576 8.29 -18.02 -12.02
C ILE A 576 9.35 -17.23 -12.82
N GLU A 577 10.59 -17.70 -12.90
CA GLU A 577 11.61 -17.06 -13.74
C GLU A 577 11.27 -17.18 -15.22
N ARG A 578 10.67 -18.31 -15.65
CA ARG A 578 10.13 -18.50 -17.00
C ARG A 578 9.05 -17.46 -17.34
N ILE A 579 8.03 -17.31 -16.48
CA ILE A 579 6.99 -16.28 -16.64
C ILE A 579 7.63 -14.89 -16.73
N ASN A 580 8.63 -14.59 -15.91
CA ASN A 580 9.38 -13.33 -15.97
C ASN A 580 10.13 -13.12 -17.29
N ILE A 581 10.79 -14.16 -17.83
CA ILE A 581 11.50 -14.10 -19.11
C ILE A 581 10.52 -13.81 -20.25
N GLU A 582 9.42 -14.56 -20.32
CA GLU A 582 8.38 -14.40 -21.36
C GLU A 582 7.74 -13.01 -21.32
N LEU A 583 7.31 -12.52 -20.15
CA LEU A 583 6.78 -11.16 -19.97
C LEU A 583 7.82 -10.08 -20.35
N SER A 584 9.08 -10.30 -19.97
CA SER A 584 10.18 -9.40 -20.31
C SER A 584 10.44 -9.37 -21.82
N ILE A 585 10.30 -10.48 -22.54
CA ILE A 585 10.42 -10.52 -24.00
C ILE A 585 9.19 -9.90 -24.67
N LYS A 586 7.96 -10.23 -24.25
CA LYS A 586 6.71 -9.62 -24.74
C LYS A 586 6.80 -8.09 -24.73
N ASN A 587 7.20 -7.51 -23.59
CA ASN A 587 7.34 -6.06 -23.47
C ASN A 587 8.44 -5.45 -24.35
N LYS A 588 9.49 -6.22 -24.69
CA LYS A 588 10.50 -5.77 -25.63
C LYS A 588 10.05 -5.90 -27.09
N LEU A 589 9.18 -6.86 -27.42
CA LEU A 589 8.55 -6.95 -28.74
C LEU A 589 7.55 -5.80 -28.97
N GLN A 590 6.73 -5.45 -27.97
CA GLN A 590 5.92 -4.21 -27.98
C GLN A 590 6.75 -2.95 -28.26
N LEU A 591 8.01 -2.91 -27.81
CA LEU A 591 8.93 -1.80 -28.11
C LEU A 591 9.41 -1.83 -29.56
N VAL A 592 9.65 -3.01 -30.13
CA VAL A 592 9.96 -3.15 -31.56
C VAL A 592 8.76 -2.69 -32.40
N ASP A 593 7.53 -3.11 -32.05
CA ASP A 593 6.29 -2.67 -32.71
C ASP A 593 6.16 -1.13 -32.71
N ALA A 594 6.34 -0.50 -31.54
CA ALA A 594 6.23 0.95 -31.38
C ALA A 594 7.32 1.73 -32.15
N LEU A 595 8.54 1.20 -32.23
CA LEU A 595 9.63 1.82 -32.99
C LEU A 595 9.48 1.62 -34.49
N GLU A 596 9.02 0.45 -34.94
CA GLU A 596 8.66 0.23 -36.35
C GLU A 596 7.56 1.20 -36.79
N ALA A 597 6.53 1.40 -35.96
CA ALA A 597 5.46 2.37 -36.23
C ALA A 597 6.00 3.81 -36.31
N PHE A 598 6.89 4.21 -35.39
CA PHE A 598 7.56 5.52 -35.40
C PHE A 598 8.38 5.74 -36.68
N PHE A 599 9.21 4.78 -37.08
CA PHE A 599 10.02 4.88 -38.30
C PHE A 599 9.17 4.85 -39.58
N LYS A 600 8.10 4.06 -39.64
CA LYS A 600 7.16 4.01 -40.77
C LYS A 600 6.25 5.24 -40.89
N ALA A 601 6.14 6.08 -39.86
CA ALA A 601 5.26 7.25 -39.87
C ALA A 601 5.72 8.39 -40.80
N GLY A 602 6.96 8.34 -41.33
CA GLY A 602 7.50 9.27 -42.32
C GLY A 602 7.74 10.73 -41.85
N LYS A 603 7.34 11.08 -40.62
CA LYS A 603 7.47 12.43 -40.03
C LYS A 603 8.45 12.42 -38.85
N LEU A 604 9.71 12.12 -39.12
CA LEU A 604 10.74 12.02 -38.09
C LEU A 604 11.22 13.40 -37.62
N PRO A 605 11.42 13.62 -36.31
CA PRO A 605 11.91 14.89 -35.79
C PRO A 605 13.41 15.05 -36.06
N LEU A 606 13.78 16.13 -36.76
CA LEU A 606 15.17 16.50 -37.02
C LEU A 606 15.58 17.71 -36.19
N GLY A 607 16.84 17.71 -35.75
CA GLY A 607 17.50 18.81 -35.06
C GLY A 607 17.97 19.89 -36.04
N LYS A 608 18.42 21.02 -35.49
CA LYS A 608 19.14 22.02 -36.28
C LYS A 608 20.59 21.57 -36.44
N SER A 609 21.11 21.61 -37.67
CA SER A 609 22.56 21.60 -37.91
C SER A 609 23.16 22.94 -37.50
N ASP A 610 24.42 22.94 -37.06
CA ASP A 610 25.18 24.17 -36.82
C ASP A 610 25.64 24.83 -38.15
N ASP A 611 25.63 24.08 -39.26
CA ASP A 611 25.87 24.59 -40.61
C ASP A 611 24.57 24.67 -41.44
N ALA A 612 24.24 25.86 -41.93
CA ALA A 612 22.98 26.18 -42.60
C ALA A 612 22.77 25.49 -43.97
N ASN A 613 23.79 24.78 -44.49
CA ASN A 613 23.77 24.08 -45.77
C ASN A 613 23.70 22.54 -45.66
N GLU A 614 23.75 21.97 -44.46
CA GLU A 614 23.68 20.50 -44.25
C GLU A 614 22.37 20.09 -43.56
N ILE A 615 21.27 20.16 -44.31
CA ILE A 615 20.09 19.33 -44.02
C ILE A 615 20.35 17.97 -44.69
N PRO A 616 20.24 16.83 -43.97
CA PRO A 616 20.36 15.51 -44.60
C PRO A 616 19.46 15.37 -45.82
N SER A 617 19.99 14.87 -46.94
CA SER A 617 19.16 14.61 -48.12
C SER A 617 18.06 13.61 -47.77
N ALA A 618 16.89 13.75 -48.39
CA ALA A 618 15.74 12.88 -48.11
C ALA A 618 16.10 11.39 -48.31
N GLU A 619 16.90 11.10 -49.35
CA GLU A 619 17.47 9.79 -49.68
C GLU A 619 18.37 9.23 -48.55
N LEU A 620 19.24 10.05 -47.95
CA LEU A 620 20.12 9.61 -46.86
C LEU A 620 19.36 9.41 -45.53
N LEU A 621 18.26 10.12 -45.32
CA LEU A 621 17.34 9.85 -44.21
C LEU A 621 16.57 8.54 -44.46
N GLU A 622 16.10 8.31 -45.68
CA GLU A 622 15.34 7.12 -46.09
C GLU A 622 16.18 5.83 -45.94
N ASP A 623 17.44 5.83 -46.39
CA ASP A 623 18.36 4.70 -46.20
C ASP A 623 18.62 4.42 -44.71
N ARG A 624 18.90 5.44 -43.89
CA ARG A 624 19.06 5.26 -42.43
C ARG A 624 17.79 4.72 -41.75
N VAL A 625 16.61 5.11 -42.22
CA VAL A 625 15.33 4.57 -41.74
C VAL A 625 15.18 3.10 -42.14
N GLN A 626 15.55 2.73 -43.37
CA GLN A 626 15.52 1.34 -43.82
C GLN A 626 16.50 0.46 -43.01
N GLN A 627 17.74 0.94 -42.77
CA GLN A 627 18.70 0.28 -41.89
C GLN A 627 18.15 0.07 -40.47
N ALA A 628 17.42 1.05 -39.92
CA ALA A 628 16.78 0.94 -38.61
C ALA A 628 15.63 -0.08 -38.60
N LEU A 629 14.83 -0.16 -39.68
CA LEU A 629 13.78 -1.16 -39.83
C LEU A 629 14.36 -2.59 -39.98
N ASP A 630 15.45 -2.77 -40.71
CA ASP A 630 16.12 -4.07 -40.86
C ASP A 630 16.86 -4.52 -39.59
N LEU A 631 17.38 -3.58 -38.80
CA LEU A 631 17.82 -3.84 -37.42
C LEU A 631 16.67 -4.36 -36.57
N LEU A 632 15.54 -3.64 -36.52
CA LEU A 632 14.37 -4.01 -35.73
C LEU A 632 13.82 -5.39 -36.14
N LYS A 633 13.74 -5.68 -37.45
CA LYS A 633 13.32 -6.97 -37.99
C LYS A 633 14.23 -8.12 -37.56
N ARG A 634 15.57 -7.96 -37.65
CA ARG A 634 16.52 -8.99 -37.20
C ARG A 634 16.42 -9.26 -35.70
N VAL A 635 16.29 -8.19 -34.90
CA VAL A 635 16.16 -8.30 -33.44
C VAL A 635 14.81 -8.93 -33.05
N ARG A 636 13.72 -8.62 -33.77
CA ARG A 636 12.42 -9.28 -33.62
C ARG A 636 12.54 -10.80 -33.78
N THR A 637 13.05 -11.28 -34.92
CA THR A 637 13.18 -12.72 -35.21
C THR A 637 13.95 -13.45 -34.11
N ARG A 638 15.06 -12.85 -33.66
CA ARG A 638 15.89 -13.37 -32.56
C ARG A 638 15.11 -13.46 -31.24
N TRP A 639 14.40 -12.40 -30.86
CA TRP A 639 13.67 -12.35 -29.60
C TRP A 639 12.41 -13.22 -29.60
N GLU A 640 11.70 -13.33 -30.73
CA GLU A 640 10.58 -14.25 -30.92
C GLU A 640 11.05 -15.71 -30.82
N PHE A 641 12.16 -16.08 -31.47
CA PHE A 641 12.75 -17.42 -31.32
C PHE A 641 13.04 -17.76 -29.85
N LEU A 642 13.69 -16.85 -29.12
CA LEU A 642 14.00 -17.07 -27.70
C LEU A 642 12.73 -17.21 -26.82
N ARG A 643 11.64 -16.51 -27.14
CA ARG A 643 10.35 -16.63 -26.44
C ARG A 643 9.67 -17.96 -26.74
N ASP A 644 9.65 -18.35 -28.02
CA ASP A 644 8.81 -19.44 -28.52
C ASP A 644 9.51 -20.81 -28.49
N LYS A 645 10.84 -20.83 -28.26
CA LYS A 645 11.67 -22.05 -28.22
C LYS A 645 12.39 -22.25 -26.89
N LEU A 646 11.88 -21.71 -25.78
CA LEU A 646 12.44 -21.88 -24.43
C LEU A 646 12.69 -23.35 -24.05
N ASP A 647 11.84 -24.27 -24.48
CA ASP A 647 11.94 -25.71 -24.21
C ASP A 647 12.84 -26.48 -25.18
N LEU A 648 13.28 -25.87 -26.29
CA LEU A 648 14.16 -26.53 -27.25
C LEU A 648 15.50 -26.87 -26.57
N SER A 649 15.98 -28.10 -26.77
CA SER A 649 17.27 -28.52 -26.21
C SER A 649 18.39 -27.61 -26.73
N LEU A 650 19.36 -27.27 -25.88
CA LEU A 650 20.45 -26.39 -26.26
C LEU A 650 21.30 -27.03 -27.37
N ARG A 651 21.42 -28.37 -27.36
CA ARG A 651 22.10 -29.17 -28.38
C ARG A 651 21.50 -28.96 -29.78
N GLU A 652 20.18 -28.93 -29.90
CA GLU A 652 19.48 -28.64 -31.16
C GLU A 652 19.46 -27.13 -31.46
N ALA A 653 19.27 -26.30 -30.43
CA ALA A 653 19.14 -24.85 -30.57
C ALA A 653 20.44 -24.17 -31.02
N GLN A 654 21.62 -24.73 -30.70
CA GLN A 654 22.93 -24.13 -31.01
C GLN A 654 23.06 -23.63 -32.45
N HIS A 655 22.69 -24.45 -33.45
CA HIS A 655 22.79 -24.05 -34.86
C HIS A 655 21.91 -22.84 -35.19
N TYR A 656 20.66 -22.84 -34.70
CA TYR A 656 19.73 -21.72 -34.87
C TYR A 656 20.19 -20.47 -34.12
N LEU A 657 20.72 -20.61 -32.90
CA LEU A 657 21.22 -19.48 -32.10
C LEU A 657 22.42 -18.81 -32.76
N VAL A 658 23.37 -19.59 -33.30
CA VAL A 658 24.48 -19.09 -34.12
C VAL A 658 23.94 -18.32 -35.33
N GLY A 659 23.03 -18.91 -36.11
CA GLY A 659 22.40 -18.24 -37.27
C GLY A 659 21.56 -17.00 -36.94
N LEU A 660 21.13 -16.83 -35.69
CA LEU A 660 20.43 -15.64 -35.19
C LEU A 660 21.40 -14.55 -34.68
N GLY A 661 22.71 -14.74 -34.82
CA GLY A 661 23.75 -13.78 -34.42
C GLY A 661 24.22 -13.90 -32.97
N TYR A 662 24.35 -15.14 -32.47
CA TYR A 662 24.99 -15.48 -31.20
C TYR A 662 26.27 -16.32 -31.39
N GLU A 663 26.98 -16.13 -32.50
CA GLU A 663 28.19 -16.88 -32.87
C GLU A 663 29.28 -16.78 -31.79
N ALA A 664 29.44 -15.58 -31.20
CA ALA A 664 30.39 -15.31 -30.11
C ALA A 664 30.07 -16.04 -28.78
N LEU A 665 28.98 -16.81 -28.72
CA LEU A 665 28.59 -17.65 -27.57
C LEU A 665 28.65 -19.15 -27.89
N ALA A 666 29.04 -19.57 -29.11
CA ALA A 666 29.03 -20.97 -29.53
C ALA A 666 29.82 -21.90 -28.59
N GLU A 667 31.04 -21.51 -28.20
CA GLU A 667 31.88 -22.25 -27.24
C GLU A 667 31.16 -22.43 -25.89
N LYS A 668 30.56 -21.36 -25.35
CA LYS A 668 29.79 -21.42 -24.10
C LYS A 668 28.55 -22.30 -24.19
N PHE A 669 27.94 -22.41 -25.37
CA PHE A 669 26.82 -23.33 -25.56
C PHE A 669 27.30 -24.79 -25.59
N ALA A 670 28.48 -25.06 -26.15
CA ALA A 670 29.11 -26.38 -26.10
C ALA A 670 29.46 -26.77 -24.65
N ASP A 671 30.21 -25.91 -23.94
CA ASP A 671 30.52 -26.08 -22.51
C ASP A 671 29.26 -26.37 -21.68
N ARG A 672 28.16 -25.67 -21.97
CA ARG A 672 26.90 -25.81 -21.25
C ARG A 672 26.19 -27.13 -21.55
N VAL A 673 26.27 -27.65 -22.78
CA VAL A 673 25.71 -28.96 -23.14
C VAL A 673 26.54 -30.10 -22.57
N ASP A 674 27.86 -29.95 -22.46
CA ASP A 674 28.73 -30.96 -21.86
C ASP A 674 28.58 -30.99 -20.33
N ALA A 675 28.41 -29.84 -19.68
CA ALA A 675 28.16 -29.75 -18.24
C ALA A 675 26.70 -30.05 -17.85
N GLN A 676 25.73 -29.82 -18.74
CA GLN A 676 24.31 -30.09 -18.52
C GLN A 676 23.66 -30.56 -19.83
N ALA A 677 23.59 -31.87 -20.04
CA ALA A 677 23.07 -32.48 -21.27
C ALA A 677 21.59 -32.18 -21.56
N ASP A 678 20.78 -31.93 -20.53
CA ASP A 678 19.37 -31.54 -20.61
C ASP A 678 19.16 -30.00 -20.64
N ALA A 679 20.22 -29.22 -20.81
CA ALA A 679 20.11 -27.77 -20.95
C ALA A 679 19.23 -27.39 -22.15
N THR A 680 18.47 -26.31 -21.99
CA THR A 680 17.54 -25.76 -22.99
C THR A 680 17.78 -24.27 -23.21
N VAL A 681 17.12 -23.67 -24.21
CA VAL A 681 17.15 -22.21 -24.43
C VAL A 681 16.72 -21.42 -23.19
N PHE A 682 15.79 -21.95 -22.39
CA PHE A 682 15.42 -21.38 -21.08
C PHE A 682 16.64 -21.25 -20.16
N HIS A 683 17.45 -22.29 -19.99
CA HIS A 683 18.58 -22.29 -19.06
C HIS A 683 19.61 -21.20 -19.39
N VAL A 684 20.01 -21.07 -20.65
CA VAL A 684 20.97 -20.02 -21.11
C VAL A 684 20.38 -18.60 -21.11
N THR A 685 19.05 -18.48 -21.07
CA THR A 685 18.36 -17.19 -20.89
C THR A 685 18.24 -16.83 -19.40
N GLN A 686 18.01 -17.84 -18.55
CA GLN A 686 17.89 -17.73 -17.09
C GLN A 686 19.23 -17.37 -16.42
N ASP A 687 20.33 -18.01 -16.84
CA ASP A 687 21.69 -17.71 -16.34
C ASP A 687 22.28 -16.40 -16.90
N ARG A 688 21.67 -15.85 -17.94
CA ARG A 688 22.05 -14.62 -18.67
C ARG A 688 23.28 -14.78 -19.58
N THR A 689 23.62 -16.02 -19.96
CA THR A 689 24.55 -16.30 -21.08
C THR A 689 24.05 -15.64 -22.35
N ILE A 690 22.75 -15.80 -22.64
CA ILE A 690 22.00 -14.99 -23.60
C ILE A 690 21.28 -13.88 -22.83
N ARG A 691 21.40 -12.63 -23.31
CA ARG A 691 20.75 -11.48 -22.68
C ARG A 691 19.99 -10.60 -23.67
N VAL A 692 18.67 -10.79 -23.71
CA VAL A 692 17.71 -9.95 -24.44
C VAL A 692 17.78 -8.50 -23.92
N SER A 693 18.29 -7.56 -24.72
CA SER A 693 18.79 -6.27 -24.23
C SER A 693 18.63 -5.10 -25.21
N TRP A 694 17.57 -4.30 -25.02
CA TRP A 694 17.39 -2.99 -25.70
C TRP A 694 18.67 -2.15 -25.75
N LYS A 695 19.44 -2.11 -24.66
CA LYS A 695 20.62 -1.24 -24.53
C LYS A 695 21.77 -1.65 -25.44
N GLN A 696 21.87 -2.94 -25.79
CA GLN A 696 22.95 -3.52 -26.59
C GLN A 696 22.48 -3.81 -28.01
N GLU A 697 21.32 -4.44 -28.18
CA GLU A 697 20.88 -4.97 -29.47
C GLU A 697 20.13 -3.97 -30.35
N ILE A 698 19.58 -2.88 -29.78
CA ILE A 698 18.88 -1.85 -30.57
C ILE A 698 19.47 -0.46 -30.33
N ARG A 699 19.54 0.00 -29.07
CA ARG A 699 19.97 1.39 -28.79
C ARG A 699 21.43 1.67 -29.13
N ALA A 700 22.31 0.67 -29.10
CA ALA A 700 23.70 0.86 -29.51
C ALA A 700 23.77 1.04 -31.03
N GLU A 701 23.12 0.16 -31.78
CA GLU A 701 23.05 0.17 -33.24
C GLU A 701 22.31 1.40 -33.79
N LEU A 702 21.16 1.78 -33.21
CA LEU A 702 20.46 3.02 -33.57
C LEU A 702 21.34 4.26 -33.43
N ARG A 703 22.29 4.30 -32.48
CA ARG A 703 23.23 5.43 -32.34
C ARG A 703 24.33 5.42 -33.40
N GLN A 704 24.62 4.28 -34.02
CA GLN A 704 25.52 4.19 -35.16
C GLN A 704 24.79 4.65 -36.43
N ILE A 705 23.57 4.14 -36.66
CA ILE A 705 22.70 4.52 -37.78
C ILE A 705 22.36 6.03 -37.75
N PHE A 706 21.96 6.53 -36.59
CA PHE A 706 21.60 7.95 -36.37
C PHE A 706 22.74 8.71 -35.66
N ASN A 707 23.97 8.55 -36.16
CA ASN A 707 25.10 9.38 -35.75
C ASN A 707 24.99 10.78 -36.39
N GLY A 708 25.15 11.83 -35.58
CA GLY A 708 24.93 13.24 -35.93
C GLY A 708 24.18 14.01 -34.82
N GLY A 709 24.35 15.33 -34.75
CA GLY A 709 23.61 16.20 -33.83
C GLY A 709 22.16 16.42 -34.29
N GLU A 710 21.98 16.47 -35.60
CA GLU A 710 20.73 16.59 -36.35
C GLU A 710 19.78 15.39 -36.14
N PHE A 711 20.29 14.18 -35.88
CA PHE A 711 19.45 13.01 -35.58
C PHE A 711 19.19 12.80 -34.08
N LYS A 712 19.75 13.66 -33.21
CA LYS A 712 19.54 13.58 -31.75
C LYS A 712 18.06 13.51 -31.35
N PRO A 713 17.11 14.27 -31.95
CA PRO A 713 15.71 14.17 -31.58
C PRO A 713 15.08 12.80 -31.91
N ILE A 714 15.50 12.14 -32.98
CA ILE A 714 15.08 10.75 -33.30
C ILE A 714 15.51 9.79 -32.18
N LEU A 715 16.75 9.92 -31.72
CA LEU A 715 17.29 9.08 -30.63
C LEU A 715 16.66 9.37 -29.27
N ASP A 716 16.37 10.64 -28.98
CA ASP A 716 15.68 11.04 -27.76
C ASP A 716 14.21 10.57 -27.76
N GLU A 717 13.53 10.59 -28.92
CA GLU A 717 12.17 10.07 -29.11
C GLU A 717 12.13 8.54 -29.01
N ALA A 718 13.04 7.81 -29.67
CA ALA A 718 13.17 6.36 -29.48
C ALA A 718 13.45 5.99 -28.01
N GLN A 719 14.19 6.84 -27.29
CA GLN A 719 14.42 6.68 -25.85
C GLN A 719 13.20 7.08 -24.99
N ALA A 720 12.29 7.93 -25.48
CA ALA A 720 10.99 8.24 -24.88
C ALA A 720 10.00 7.08 -25.08
N ILE A 721 9.85 6.57 -26.30
CA ILE A 721 9.07 5.37 -26.65
C ILE A 721 9.49 4.18 -25.76
N HIS A 722 10.79 3.91 -25.61
CA HIS A 722 11.28 2.90 -24.67
C HIS A 722 10.83 3.14 -23.22
N LYS A 723 10.82 4.39 -22.72
CA LYS A 723 10.35 4.68 -21.35
C LYS A 723 8.84 4.44 -21.21
N GLN A 724 8.06 4.78 -22.22
CA GLN A 724 6.61 4.56 -22.26
C GLN A 724 6.28 3.07 -22.26
N VAL A 725 6.90 2.28 -23.16
CA VAL A 725 6.67 0.82 -23.24
C VAL A 725 7.18 0.11 -21.97
N LEU A 726 8.35 0.48 -21.45
CA LEU A 726 8.89 -0.11 -20.20
C LEU A 726 7.97 0.13 -18.99
N ARG A 727 7.16 1.19 -18.99
CA ARG A 727 6.18 1.48 -17.93
C ARG A 727 5.07 0.42 -17.86
N GLY A 728 4.74 -0.24 -18.97
CA GLY A 728 3.77 -1.34 -19.03
C GLY A 728 4.33 -2.72 -18.65
N ARG A 729 5.62 -2.84 -18.29
CA ARG A 729 6.26 -4.14 -18.09
C ARG A 729 5.86 -4.82 -16.77
N VAL A 730 5.02 -5.84 -16.86
CA VAL A 730 4.75 -6.77 -15.75
C VAL A 730 5.99 -7.61 -15.41
N PHE A 731 6.21 -7.87 -14.13
CA PHE A 731 7.18 -8.84 -13.63
C PHE A 731 6.73 -9.39 -12.28
N VAL A 732 7.26 -10.55 -11.90
CA VAL A 732 6.90 -11.28 -10.69
C VAL A 732 8.11 -11.32 -9.75
N ALA A 733 7.93 -10.98 -8.47
CA ALA A 733 8.98 -11.05 -7.44
C ALA A 733 8.55 -11.96 -6.28
N LEU A 734 9.50 -12.74 -5.75
CA LEU A 734 9.25 -13.77 -4.72
C LEU A 734 9.93 -13.45 -3.38
N HIS A 735 9.15 -13.49 -2.30
CA HIS A 735 9.68 -13.69 -0.95
C HIS A 735 8.88 -14.81 -0.27
N MET A 736 9.46 -15.57 0.65
CA MET A 736 8.75 -16.70 1.26
C MET A 736 9.11 -16.91 2.72
N HIS A 737 8.16 -17.46 3.48
CA HIS A 737 8.39 -18.15 4.74
C HIS A 737 8.92 -19.54 4.43
N ALA A 738 10.21 -19.61 4.06
CA ALA A 738 10.89 -20.81 3.59
C ALA A 738 10.83 -21.99 4.59
N GLY A 739 10.61 -21.75 5.88
CA GLY A 739 10.39 -22.81 6.87
C GLY A 739 9.07 -23.58 6.73
N ASP A 740 8.03 -22.95 6.14
CA ASP A 740 6.67 -23.49 6.05
C ASP A 740 6.20 -23.74 4.60
N GLY A 741 7.01 -23.40 3.60
CA GLY A 741 6.66 -23.49 2.17
C GLY A 741 5.78 -22.37 1.62
N ASN A 742 5.41 -21.36 2.43
CA ASN A 742 4.52 -20.27 2.01
C ASN A 742 5.26 -19.17 1.23
N VAL A 743 4.96 -19.05 -0.06
CA VAL A 743 5.57 -18.11 -1.02
C VAL A 743 4.63 -16.96 -1.35
N HIS A 744 5.10 -15.74 -1.06
CA HIS A 744 4.45 -14.49 -1.41
C HIS A 744 4.91 -14.02 -2.79
N THR A 745 4.02 -14.13 -3.77
CA THR A 745 4.25 -13.84 -5.18
C THR A 745 3.62 -12.49 -5.53
N ASN A 746 4.46 -11.50 -5.86
CA ASN A 746 4.06 -10.09 -5.94
C ASN A 746 4.26 -9.53 -7.35
N LEU A 747 3.23 -8.88 -7.90
CA LEU A 747 3.25 -8.27 -9.24
C LEU A 747 2.97 -6.76 -9.16
N PRO A 748 4.01 -5.89 -9.24
CA PRO A 748 3.83 -4.44 -9.29
C PRO A 748 3.19 -4.00 -10.62
N VAL A 749 2.14 -3.18 -10.55
CA VAL A 749 1.30 -2.80 -11.70
C VAL A 749 0.87 -1.33 -11.65
N ASN A 750 0.65 -0.71 -12.81
CA ASN A 750 0.14 0.66 -12.90
C ASN A 750 -1.38 0.65 -13.15
N SER A 751 -2.18 1.23 -12.25
CA SER A 751 -3.64 1.23 -12.34
C SER A 751 -4.24 2.03 -13.51
N ASP A 752 -3.46 2.89 -14.18
CA ASP A 752 -3.86 3.56 -15.43
C ASP A 752 -3.58 2.74 -16.70
N ASN A 753 -2.83 1.64 -16.62
CA ASN A 753 -2.50 0.82 -17.78
C ASN A 753 -3.34 -0.47 -17.80
N TYR A 754 -4.39 -0.48 -18.62
CA TYR A 754 -5.34 -1.59 -18.73
C TYR A 754 -4.67 -2.87 -19.27
N GLU A 755 -3.83 -2.79 -20.31
CA GLU A 755 -3.12 -3.95 -20.87
C GLU A 755 -2.17 -4.57 -19.82
N MET A 756 -1.46 -3.74 -19.06
CA MET A 756 -0.58 -4.19 -17.97
C MET A 756 -1.35 -4.93 -16.87
N LEU A 757 -2.59 -4.53 -16.57
CA LEU A 757 -3.44 -5.25 -15.62
C LEU A 757 -3.86 -6.61 -16.20
N GLN A 758 -4.30 -6.67 -17.46
CA GLN A 758 -4.68 -7.94 -18.11
C GLN A 758 -3.49 -8.93 -18.20
N ASP A 759 -2.30 -8.44 -18.52
CA ASP A 759 -1.07 -9.25 -18.49
C ASP A 759 -0.75 -9.76 -17.08
N ALA A 760 -0.99 -8.95 -16.05
CA ALA A 760 -0.80 -9.36 -14.66
C ALA A 760 -1.84 -10.39 -14.19
N HIS A 761 -3.12 -10.25 -14.54
CA HIS A 761 -4.15 -11.26 -14.28
C HIS A 761 -3.83 -12.58 -14.98
N THR A 762 -3.41 -12.52 -16.24
CA THR A 762 -2.96 -13.71 -17.00
C THR A 762 -1.75 -14.37 -16.35
N ALA A 763 -0.79 -13.58 -15.85
CA ALA A 763 0.34 -14.10 -15.09
C ALA A 763 -0.10 -14.76 -13.76
N VAL A 764 -1.04 -14.16 -13.02
CA VAL A 764 -1.61 -14.77 -11.80
C VAL A 764 -2.28 -16.11 -12.09
N ALA A 765 -3.12 -16.21 -13.13
CA ALA A 765 -3.74 -17.48 -13.51
C ALA A 765 -2.70 -18.59 -13.80
N ARG A 766 -1.58 -18.23 -14.47
CA ARG A 766 -0.46 -19.14 -14.70
C ARG A 766 0.28 -19.52 -13.41
N ILE A 767 0.45 -18.58 -12.48
CA ILE A 767 1.06 -18.81 -11.16
C ILE A 767 0.21 -19.79 -10.33
N MET A 768 -1.12 -19.62 -10.31
CA MET A 768 -2.02 -20.51 -9.59
C MET A 768 -2.04 -21.92 -10.20
N LYS A 769 -2.05 -22.02 -11.54
CA LYS A 769 -1.91 -23.31 -12.24
C LYS A 769 -0.57 -23.99 -11.92
N LEU A 770 0.53 -23.24 -11.90
CA LEU A 770 1.85 -23.75 -11.53
C LEU A 770 1.85 -24.28 -10.09
N ALA A 771 1.34 -23.50 -9.12
CA ALA A 771 1.27 -23.92 -7.72
C ALA A 771 0.52 -25.25 -7.56
N ARG A 772 -0.66 -25.40 -8.18
CA ARG A 772 -1.44 -26.64 -8.18
C ARG A 772 -0.72 -27.81 -8.85
N SER A 773 -0.01 -27.58 -9.96
CA SER A 773 0.75 -28.64 -10.66
C SER A 773 1.96 -29.19 -9.86
N LEU A 774 2.41 -28.46 -8.85
CA LEU A 774 3.47 -28.85 -7.92
C LEU A 774 2.92 -29.39 -6.59
N ASP A 775 1.65 -29.80 -6.58
CA ASP A 775 0.90 -30.27 -5.41
C ASP A 775 0.76 -29.22 -4.27
N GLY A 776 0.93 -27.94 -4.59
CA GLY A 776 0.71 -26.82 -3.67
C GLY A 776 -0.76 -26.39 -3.54
N VAL A 777 -1.00 -25.40 -2.68
CA VAL A 777 -2.30 -24.74 -2.50
C VAL A 777 -2.25 -23.25 -2.84
N ILE A 778 -3.38 -22.70 -3.27
CA ILE A 778 -3.47 -21.31 -3.77
C ILE A 778 -3.51 -20.25 -2.65
N SER A 779 -3.61 -20.64 -1.38
CA SER A 779 -3.63 -19.69 -0.25
C SER A 779 -3.01 -20.24 1.03
N GLY A 780 -2.04 -19.50 1.58
CA GLY A 780 -1.30 -19.88 2.79
C GLY A 780 -1.70 -19.10 4.04
N GLU A 781 -1.93 -17.78 3.93
CA GLU A 781 -2.19 -16.89 5.07
C GLU A 781 -3.21 -15.78 4.79
N HIS A 782 -3.38 -15.31 3.55
CA HIS A 782 -4.23 -14.14 3.30
C HIS A 782 -5.72 -14.45 3.10
N GLY A 783 -6.07 -15.70 2.82
CA GLY A 783 -7.44 -16.13 2.50
C GLY A 783 -7.74 -16.17 0.99
N ILE A 784 -9.01 -16.10 0.62
CA ILE A 784 -9.51 -16.22 -0.76
C ILE A 784 -10.19 -14.93 -1.20
N GLY A 785 -11.05 -14.35 -0.34
CA GLY A 785 -11.78 -13.11 -0.58
C GLY A 785 -12.44 -13.03 -1.97
N ILE A 786 -12.07 -12.01 -2.72
CA ILE A 786 -12.48 -11.78 -4.13
C ILE A 786 -11.35 -11.99 -5.14
N THR A 787 -10.09 -12.02 -4.67
CA THR A 787 -8.92 -12.08 -5.56
C THR A 787 -8.55 -13.49 -6.00
N LYS A 788 -8.99 -14.52 -5.26
CA LYS A 788 -8.64 -15.92 -5.56
C LYS A 788 -9.82 -16.85 -5.78
N LEU A 789 -11.06 -16.36 -5.66
CA LEU A 789 -12.25 -17.20 -5.75
C LEU A 789 -12.36 -17.91 -7.11
N GLU A 790 -11.95 -17.24 -8.18
CA GLU A 790 -11.90 -17.78 -9.55
C GLU A 790 -10.91 -18.96 -9.75
N PHE A 791 -10.01 -19.21 -8.79
CA PHE A 791 -9.03 -20.30 -8.85
C PHE A 791 -9.41 -21.51 -7.97
N LEU A 792 -10.55 -21.47 -7.27
CA LEU A 792 -11.12 -22.63 -6.57
C LEU A 792 -11.99 -23.46 -7.51
N THR A 793 -11.97 -24.78 -7.34
CA THR A 793 -12.96 -25.67 -7.96
C THR A 793 -14.27 -25.63 -7.17
N ASP A 794 -15.38 -26.02 -7.81
CA ASP A 794 -16.68 -26.10 -7.12
C ASP A 794 -16.67 -27.15 -5.99
N ASP A 795 -15.86 -28.21 -6.10
CA ASP A 795 -15.68 -29.20 -5.03
C ASP A 795 -14.99 -28.59 -3.80
N GLU A 796 -13.94 -27.79 -3.98
CA GLU A 796 -13.18 -27.17 -2.87
C GLU A 796 -14.00 -26.14 -2.07
N ILE A 797 -14.97 -25.48 -2.71
CA ILE A 797 -15.81 -24.45 -2.08
C ILE A 797 -17.24 -24.95 -1.78
N GLY A 798 -17.64 -26.11 -2.31
CA GLY A 798 -19.00 -26.64 -2.25
C GLY A 798 -19.49 -26.88 -0.83
N GLU A 799 -18.67 -27.50 0.03
CA GLU A 799 -19.01 -27.72 1.45
C GLU A 799 -19.19 -26.39 2.20
N PHE A 800 -18.37 -25.37 1.89
CA PHE A 800 -18.52 -24.04 2.46
C PHE A 800 -19.81 -23.35 1.97
N ARG A 801 -20.14 -23.45 0.68
CA ARG A 801 -21.40 -22.91 0.13
C ARG A 801 -22.61 -23.56 0.80
N ALA A 802 -22.60 -24.89 0.98
CA ALA A 802 -23.64 -25.62 1.69
C ALA A 802 -23.74 -25.24 3.18
N TYR A 803 -22.60 -25.09 3.87
CA TYR A 803 -22.54 -24.55 5.23
C TYR A 803 -23.14 -23.15 5.31
N LYS A 804 -22.70 -22.23 4.44
CA LYS A 804 -23.16 -20.84 4.37
C LYS A 804 -24.66 -20.75 4.10
N GLN A 805 -25.20 -21.57 3.19
CA GLN A 805 -26.64 -21.64 2.92
C GLN A 805 -27.45 -22.16 4.12
N ARG A 806 -26.86 -23.05 4.95
CA ARG A 806 -27.49 -23.56 6.17
C ARG A 806 -27.48 -22.57 7.33
N VAL A 807 -26.36 -21.85 7.54
CA VAL A 807 -26.22 -20.93 8.69
C VAL A 807 -26.61 -19.48 8.38
N ASP A 808 -26.60 -19.06 7.12
CA ASP A 808 -27.04 -17.73 6.71
C ASP A 808 -27.70 -17.75 5.32
N PRO A 809 -28.92 -18.34 5.21
CA PRO A 809 -29.69 -18.40 3.96
C PRO A 809 -30.14 -17.02 3.45
N HIS A 810 -29.94 -15.95 4.22
CA HIS A 810 -30.39 -14.59 3.90
C HIS A 810 -29.24 -13.65 3.50
N GLY A 811 -27.98 -14.10 3.49
CA GLY A 811 -26.82 -13.26 3.17
C GLY A 811 -26.59 -12.12 4.17
N ARG A 812 -26.98 -12.31 5.43
CA ARG A 812 -26.83 -11.37 6.54
C ARG A 812 -25.39 -10.97 6.82
N PHE A 813 -24.43 -11.87 6.61
CA PHE A 813 -23.00 -11.59 6.73
C PHE A 813 -22.27 -11.65 5.39
N ASN A 814 -21.54 -10.58 5.09
CA ASN A 814 -20.65 -10.42 3.93
C ASN A 814 -21.29 -10.89 2.61
N ALA A 815 -22.51 -10.42 2.30
CA ALA A 815 -23.32 -10.94 1.18
C ALA A 815 -22.54 -11.12 -0.12
N GLY A 816 -22.68 -12.30 -0.73
CA GLY A 816 -21.99 -12.69 -1.96
C GLY A 816 -20.53 -13.14 -1.76
N LYS A 817 -19.83 -12.75 -0.68
CA LYS A 817 -18.42 -13.10 -0.50
C LYS A 817 -18.24 -14.63 -0.43
N LEU A 818 -17.22 -15.14 -1.12
CA LEU A 818 -16.94 -16.58 -1.28
C LEU A 818 -18.08 -17.38 -1.97
N LEU A 819 -19.06 -16.70 -2.57
CA LEU A 819 -20.12 -17.27 -3.40
C LEU A 819 -19.91 -16.86 -4.87
N GLU A 820 -20.62 -17.52 -5.78
CA GLU A 820 -20.53 -17.26 -7.22
C GLU A 820 -20.72 -15.75 -7.54
N GLY A 821 -19.88 -15.22 -8.43
CA GLY A 821 -19.89 -13.81 -8.84
C GLY A 821 -19.07 -12.85 -7.97
N ALA A 822 -18.52 -13.29 -6.83
CA ALA A 822 -17.66 -12.46 -5.97
C ALA A 822 -16.18 -12.46 -6.39
N ASP A 823 -15.92 -12.21 -7.67
CA ASP A 823 -14.59 -12.09 -8.27
C ASP A 823 -14.24 -10.64 -8.62
N LEU A 824 -13.15 -10.44 -9.39
CA LEU A 824 -12.63 -9.12 -9.75
C LEU A 824 -13.35 -8.44 -10.93
N ARG A 825 -14.32 -9.07 -11.61
CA ARG A 825 -15.05 -8.46 -12.75
C ARG A 825 -15.67 -7.11 -12.41
N ASN A 826 -16.17 -6.97 -11.19
CA ASN A 826 -16.82 -5.75 -10.69
C ASN A 826 -15.89 -4.86 -9.82
N ALA A 827 -14.61 -5.22 -9.70
CA ALA A 827 -13.65 -4.56 -8.83
C ALA A 827 -12.76 -3.55 -9.59
N TYR A 828 -12.63 -2.34 -9.06
CA TYR A 828 -11.77 -1.29 -9.63
C TYR A 828 -10.89 -0.66 -8.55
N THR A 829 -9.83 0.02 -8.98
CA THR A 829 -8.98 0.87 -8.14
C THR A 829 -8.87 2.29 -8.73
N PRO A 830 -8.87 3.36 -7.92
CA PRO A 830 -8.59 4.72 -8.39
C PRO A 830 -7.16 4.86 -8.94
N SER A 831 -6.98 5.71 -9.94
CA SER A 831 -5.68 5.97 -10.55
C SER A 831 -5.24 7.41 -10.37
N PHE A 832 -4.24 7.61 -9.52
CA PHE A 832 -3.53 8.88 -9.35
C PHE A 832 -2.82 9.34 -10.62
N GLY A 833 -2.46 8.42 -11.52
CA GLY A 833 -1.89 8.74 -12.83
C GLY A 833 -2.89 9.49 -13.72
N LEU A 834 -4.13 9.00 -13.78
CA LEU A 834 -5.20 9.65 -14.55
C LEU A 834 -5.61 11.00 -13.94
N MET A 835 -5.74 11.08 -12.60
CA MET A 835 -5.97 12.37 -11.91
C MET A 835 -4.84 13.37 -12.13
N GLY A 836 -3.58 12.90 -12.13
CA GLY A 836 -2.41 13.73 -12.39
C GLY A 836 -2.41 14.30 -13.80
N TYR A 837 -2.65 13.46 -14.81
CA TYR A 837 -2.77 13.87 -16.22
C TYR A 837 -3.88 14.91 -16.42
N GLU A 838 -5.07 14.69 -15.84
CA GLU A 838 -6.18 15.64 -15.94
C GLU A 838 -5.86 16.97 -15.22
N SER A 839 -5.19 16.94 -14.06
CA SER A 839 -4.79 18.15 -13.34
C SER A 839 -3.81 19.03 -14.13
N LEU A 840 -2.98 18.42 -15.00
CA LEU A 840 -2.07 19.13 -15.91
C LEU A 840 -2.86 19.81 -17.04
N ILE A 841 -3.80 19.11 -17.67
CA ILE A 841 -4.72 19.68 -18.68
C ILE A 841 -5.47 20.89 -18.10
N MET A 842 -5.93 20.78 -16.85
CA MET A 842 -6.67 21.84 -16.16
C MET A 842 -5.78 22.94 -15.56
N GLN A 843 -4.46 22.90 -15.76
CA GLN A 843 -3.46 23.84 -15.21
C GLN A 843 -3.45 23.93 -13.66
N GLN A 844 -4.03 22.95 -12.96
CA GLN A 844 -4.17 22.91 -11.50
C GLN A 844 -2.92 22.32 -10.81
N SER A 845 -1.77 22.99 -10.98
CA SER A 845 -0.46 22.52 -10.49
C SER A 845 -0.40 22.21 -8.99
N ASP A 846 -1.09 22.97 -8.13
CA ASP A 846 -1.16 22.71 -6.69
C ASP A 846 -1.89 21.38 -6.36
N ILE A 847 -2.94 21.04 -7.12
CA ILE A 847 -3.68 19.77 -6.96
C ILE A 847 -2.83 18.61 -7.45
N GLY A 848 -2.17 18.77 -8.61
CA GLY A 848 -1.23 17.78 -9.15
C GLY A 848 -0.10 17.45 -8.16
N ALA A 849 0.50 18.46 -7.52
CA ALA A 849 1.54 18.27 -6.51
C ALA A 849 1.04 17.50 -5.26
N ILE A 850 -0.22 17.70 -4.85
CA ILE A 850 -0.83 16.95 -3.75
C ILE A 850 -1.05 15.49 -4.16
N SER A 851 -1.61 15.23 -5.35
CA SER A 851 -1.78 13.88 -5.90
C SER A 851 -0.46 13.11 -6.01
N GLU A 852 0.58 13.75 -6.58
CA GLU A 852 1.92 13.17 -6.72
C GLU A 852 2.55 12.82 -5.36
N SER A 853 2.32 13.63 -4.33
CA SER A 853 2.85 13.38 -2.97
C SER A 853 2.19 12.22 -2.22
N ILE A 854 1.07 11.68 -2.71
CA ILE A 854 0.29 10.64 -2.03
C ILE A 854 0.04 9.37 -2.85
N LYS A 855 0.33 9.37 -4.16
CA LYS A 855 0.04 8.26 -5.07
C LYS A 855 0.64 6.93 -4.63
N ASP A 856 1.84 6.94 -4.04
CA ASP A 856 2.58 5.74 -3.64
C ASP A 856 1.99 5.03 -2.38
N CYS A 857 0.76 5.32 -1.98
CA CYS A 857 0.20 4.83 -0.73
C CYS A 857 -0.30 3.38 -0.81
N LEU A 858 0.57 2.43 -0.41
CA LEU A 858 0.32 0.98 -0.28
C LEU A 858 -0.86 0.53 0.62
N ARG A 859 -1.65 1.45 1.19
CA ARG A 859 -2.79 1.19 2.13
C ARG A 859 -2.52 0.32 3.37
N CYS A 860 -1.30 -0.18 3.58
CA CYS A 860 -0.90 -1.16 4.60
C CYS A 860 -1.14 -0.77 6.09
N GLY A 861 -1.59 0.44 6.39
CA GLY A 861 -1.94 0.84 7.76
C GLY A 861 -0.77 1.07 8.74
N LYS A 862 0.49 0.77 8.39
CA LYS A 862 1.67 0.95 9.29
C LYS A 862 1.84 2.36 9.87
N CYS A 863 1.23 3.38 9.25
CA CYS A 863 1.21 4.75 9.75
C CYS A 863 0.14 5.04 10.83
N LYS A 864 -0.80 4.11 11.08
CA LYS A 864 -1.88 4.27 12.07
C LYS A 864 -1.36 4.42 13.51
N PRO A 865 -0.53 3.51 14.07
CA PRO A 865 -0.24 3.52 15.52
C PRO A 865 0.67 4.66 15.95
N VAL A 866 1.55 5.11 15.05
CA VAL A 866 2.49 6.21 15.32
C VAL A 866 1.84 7.60 15.22
N CYS A 867 0.62 7.68 14.65
CA CYS A 867 -0.01 8.95 14.36
C CYS A 867 -0.74 9.49 15.59
N ALA A 868 -0.28 10.62 16.11
CA ALA A 868 -0.90 11.29 17.25
C ALA A 868 -2.35 11.79 17.00
N THR A 869 -2.87 11.69 15.77
CA THR A 869 -4.26 11.99 15.44
C THR A 869 -5.07 10.77 15.01
N HIS A 870 -4.57 9.54 15.21
CA HIS A 870 -5.37 8.32 15.14
C HIS A 870 -5.48 7.71 16.55
N VAL A 871 -6.69 7.75 17.11
CA VAL A 871 -7.02 7.19 18.43
C VAL A 871 -8.41 6.58 18.31
N PRO A 872 -8.62 5.25 18.45
CA PRO A 872 -9.90 4.62 18.12
C PRO A 872 -11.12 5.18 18.87
N ARG A 873 -10.99 5.49 20.17
CA ARG A 873 -12.04 6.12 20.98
C ARG A 873 -12.20 7.63 20.80
N ALA A 874 -11.29 8.25 20.07
CA ALA A 874 -11.41 9.65 19.66
C ALA A 874 -11.29 9.70 18.13
N ASN A 875 -10.17 10.18 17.62
CA ASN A 875 -9.98 10.48 16.20
C ASN A 875 -9.72 9.21 15.36
N LEU A 876 -10.63 8.22 15.37
CA LEU A 876 -10.49 6.93 14.67
C LEU A 876 -10.10 7.11 13.19
N LEU A 877 -10.78 8.03 12.50
CA LEU A 877 -10.68 8.18 11.06
C LEU A 877 -9.39 8.88 10.60
N TYR A 878 -8.73 9.67 11.43
CA TYR A 878 -7.67 10.59 10.97
C TYR A 878 -6.27 10.00 10.91
N SER A 879 -6.15 8.69 10.65
CA SER A 879 -4.86 8.10 10.30
C SER A 879 -4.35 8.61 8.94
N PRO A 880 -3.02 8.66 8.69
CA PRO A 880 -2.49 9.13 7.41
C PRO A 880 -2.99 8.30 6.22
N ARG A 881 -3.19 6.97 6.39
CA ARG A 881 -3.80 6.09 5.38
C ARG A 881 -5.17 6.61 4.95
N ASN A 882 -6.05 6.80 5.93
CA ASN A 882 -7.44 7.18 5.72
C ASN A 882 -7.55 8.59 5.14
N LYS A 883 -6.73 9.53 5.64
CA LYS A 883 -6.63 10.86 5.07
C LYS A 883 -6.22 10.83 3.59
N ILE A 884 -5.26 10.00 3.19
CA ILE A 884 -4.89 9.87 1.77
C ILE A 884 -6.07 9.33 0.94
N LEU A 885 -6.84 8.35 1.46
CA LEU A 885 -8.05 7.87 0.79
C LEU A 885 -9.07 9.00 0.59
N ALA A 886 -9.31 9.81 1.62
CA ALA A 886 -10.18 10.98 1.57
C ALA A 886 -9.69 12.06 0.60
N THR A 887 -8.42 12.47 0.70
CA THR A 887 -7.78 13.45 -0.20
C THR A 887 -7.90 13.02 -1.66
N SER A 888 -7.76 11.72 -1.95
CA SER A 888 -7.92 11.18 -3.31
C SER A 888 -9.30 11.47 -3.91
N LEU A 889 -10.38 11.22 -3.17
CA LEU A 889 -11.74 11.45 -3.70
C LEU A 889 -12.16 12.91 -3.63
N LEU A 890 -11.63 13.71 -2.72
CA LEU A 890 -11.83 15.15 -2.71
C LEU A 890 -11.14 15.82 -3.91
N VAL A 891 -9.94 15.38 -4.28
CA VAL A 891 -9.27 15.80 -5.53
C VAL A 891 -10.11 15.44 -6.75
N GLU A 892 -10.65 14.23 -6.81
CA GLU A 892 -11.57 13.81 -7.88
C GLU A 892 -12.86 14.64 -7.92
N ALA A 893 -13.45 14.95 -6.77
CA ALA A 893 -14.64 15.82 -6.68
C ALA A 893 -14.35 17.23 -7.22
N PHE A 894 -13.18 17.80 -6.88
CA PHE A 894 -12.74 19.08 -7.44
C PHE A 894 -12.56 19.03 -8.96
N LEU A 895 -11.91 18.00 -9.49
CA LEU A 895 -11.73 17.84 -10.94
C LEU A 895 -13.07 17.72 -11.67
N TYR A 896 -14.03 16.98 -11.10
CA TYR A 896 -15.38 16.84 -11.64
C TYR A 896 -16.18 18.17 -11.65
N GLU A 897 -16.21 18.88 -10.54
CA GLU A 897 -17.01 20.11 -10.40
C GLU A 897 -16.48 21.29 -11.23
N GLU A 898 -15.16 21.40 -11.38
CA GLU A 898 -14.52 22.39 -12.25
C GLU A 898 -14.82 22.11 -13.74
N GLN A 899 -14.72 20.85 -14.17
CA GLN A 899 -15.01 20.47 -15.56
C GLN A 899 -16.48 20.59 -15.94
N THR A 900 -17.40 20.27 -15.03
CA THR A 900 -18.85 20.47 -15.26
C THR A 900 -19.26 21.94 -15.17
N ARG A 901 -18.35 22.85 -14.77
CA ARG A 901 -18.56 24.30 -14.62
C ARG A 901 -19.73 24.68 -13.70
N ARG A 902 -20.16 23.76 -12.81
CA ARG A 902 -21.22 23.98 -11.79
C ARG A 902 -20.70 24.66 -10.53
N GLY A 903 -19.39 24.95 -10.47
CA GLY A 903 -18.69 25.53 -9.34
C GLY A 903 -18.46 24.51 -8.22
N VAL A 904 -17.25 24.53 -7.64
CA VAL A 904 -16.85 23.62 -6.56
C VAL A 904 -17.65 23.89 -5.29
N SER A 905 -18.22 22.83 -4.69
CA SER A 905 -18.99 22.94 -3.46
C SER A 905 -18.14 23.45 -2.29
N ILE A 906 -18.71 24.33 -1.48
CA ILE A 906 -18.11 24.80 -0.22
C ILE A 906 -17.92 23.62 0.74
N LYS A 907 -18.77 22.58 0.66
CA LYS A 907 -18.68 21.36 1.47
C LYS A 907 -17.38 20.59 1.21
N HIS A 908 -17.00 20.40 -0.06
CA HIS A 908 -15.74 19.74 -0.40
C HIS A 908 -14.51 20.53 0.09
N TRP A 909 -14.55 21.87 0.03
CA TRP A 909 -13.50 22.70 0.62
C TRP A 909 -13.43 22.57 2.15
N ASP A 910 -14.57 22.44 2.81
CA ASP A 910 -14.66 22.25 4.26
C ASP A 910 -14.12 20.88 4.70
N GLU A 911 -14.45 19.82 3.97
CA GLU A 911 -13.96 18.45 4.21
C GLU A 911 -12.46 18.33 3.93
N PHE A 912 -11.97 18.97 2.86
CA PHE A 912 -10.54 19.06 2.57
C PHE A 912 -9.78 19.87 3.63
N GLY A 913 -10.40 20.93 4.16
CA GLY A 913 -9.92 21.68 5.33
C GLY A 913 -9.86 20.83 6.59
N ASP A 914 -10.90 20.05 6.87
CA ASP A 914 -10.98 19.18 8.03
C ASP A 914 -9.90 18.07 8.02
N VAL A 915 -9.69 17.41 6.87
CA VAL A 915 -8.60 16.44 6.69
C VAL A 915 -7.22 17.06 6.95
N ALA A 916 -7.00 18.30 6.48
CA ALA A 916 -5.75 19.03 6.65
C ALA A 916 -5.56 19.56 8.08
N ASP A 917 -6.60 20.00 8.76
CA ASP A 917 -6.50 20.53 10.13
C ASP A 917 -6.25 19.41 11.16
N HIS A 918 -6.74 18.18 10.92
CA HIS A 918 -6.49 17.00 11.76
C HIS A 918 -5.07 16.39 11.65
N CYS A 919 -4.06 17.20 11.35
CA CYS A 919 -2.65 16.78 11.29
C CYS A 919 -1.74 17.72 12.10
N THR A 920 -0.96 17.12 13.00
CA THR A 920 0.00 17.81 13.90
C THR A 920 1.33 18.18 13.24
N VAL A 921 1.56 17.78 11.97
CA VAL A 921 2.82 18.02 11.24
C VAL A 921 4.03 17.56 12.06
N CYS A 922 3.92 16.38 12.68
CA CYS A 922 4.97 15.79 13.51
C CYS A 922 5.89 14.80 12.78
N HIS A 923 5.66 14.58 11.47
CA HIS A 923 6.44 13.74 10.55
C HIS A 923 6.63 12.26 10.96
N LYS A 924 6.08 11.82 12.11
CA LYS A 924 6.17 10.43 12.62
C LYS A 924 5.66 9.35 11.66
N CYS A 925 4.79 9.71 10.71
CA CYS A 925 4.28 8.78 9.70
C CYS A 925 5.35 8.34 8.69
N VAL A 926 6.42 9.12 8.46
CA VAL A 926 7.46 8.81 7.46
C VAL A 926 8.24 7.55 7.80
N THR A 927 8.63 7.39 9.06
CA THR A 927 9.50 6.29 9.51
C THR A 927 8.91 4.91 9.22
N PRO A 928 7.68 4.56 9.64
CA PRO A 928 7.07 3.26 9.35
C PRO A 928 6.48 3.15 7.93
N CYS A 929 6.36 4.26 7.19
CA CYS A 929 5.86 4.23 5.81
C CYS A 929 6.91 3.56 4.88
N PRO A 930 6.59 2.46 4.17
CA PRO A 930 7.57 1.78 3.32
C PRO A 930 8.04 2.65 2.14
N VAL A 931 7.14 3.45 1.59
CA VAL A 931 7.39 4.37 0.47
C VAL A 931 7.80 5.79 0.91
N LYS A 932 7.89 6.05 2.22
CA LYS A 932 8.31 7.33 2.82
C LYS A 932 7.43 8.55 2.53
N ILE A 933 6.12 8.35 2.30
CA ILE A 933 5.15 9.46 2.26
C ILE A 933 5.15 10.24 3.59
N ASP A 934 5.37 11.55 3.50
CA ASP A 934 5.24 12.48 4.62
C ASP A 934 3.90 13.22 4.59
N PHE A 935 2.94 12.76 5.38
CA PHE A 935 1.64 13.41 5.47
C PHE A 935 1.71 14.81 6.14
N GLY A 936 2.80 15.14 6.84
CA GLY A 936 3.06 16.51 7.30
C GLY A 936 3.22 17.48 6.14
N ASP A 937 4.01 17.11 5.13
CA ASP A 937 4.23 17.93 3.94
C ASP A 937 2.98 17.97 3.05
N VAL A 938 2.30 16.82 2.87
CA VAL A 938 0.98 16.76 2.20
C VAL A 938 0.01 17.75 2.84
N THR A 939 -0.08 17.76 4.18
CA THR A 939 -0.92 18.69 4.93
C THR A 939 -0.56 20.15 4.66
N MET A 940 0.73 20.47 4.57
CA MET A 940 1.17 21.83 4.28
C MET A 940 0.78 22.26 2.87
N ASN A 941 0.88 21.37 1.89
CA ASN A 941 0.39 21.62 0.52
C ASN A 941 -1.13 21.83 0.49
N MET A 942 -1.92 20.98 1.18
CA MET A 942 -3.37 21.16 1.33
C MET A 942 -3.74 22.52 1.96
N ARG A 943 -3.07 22.90 3.06
CA ARG A 943 -3.26 24.20 3.73
C ARG A 943 -2.82 25.39 2.87
N ASN A 944 -1.85 25.21 1.98
CA ASN A 944 -1.42 26.21 1.01
C ASN A 944 -2.47 26.43 -0.07
N LEU A 945 -3.02 25.35 -0.65
CA LEU A 945 -4.12 25.42 -1.63
C LEU A 945 -5.35 26.13 -1.04
N LEU A 946 -5.82 25.71 0.14
CA LEU A 946 -6.95 26.34 0.84
C LEU A 946 -6.76 27.85 1.09
N ARG A 947 -5.52 28.27 1.33
CA ARG A 947 -5.17 29.69 1.50
C ARG A 947 -5.15 30.44 0.17
N LYS A 948 -4.53 29.88 -0.88
CA LYS A 948 -4.52 30.47 -2.23
C LYS A 948 -5.93 30.67 -2.78
N MET A 949 -6.82 29.71 -2.57
CA MET A 949 -8.21 29.74 -3.03
C MET A 949 -9.16 30.56 -2.14
N GLY A 950 -8.67 31.17 -1.05
CA GLY A 950 -9.50 31.94 -0.11
C GLY A 950 -10.53 31.11 0.66
N LYS A 951 -10.36 29.78 0.74
CA LYS A 951 -11.31 28.84 1.37
C LYS A 951 -10.93 28.42 2.80
N LYS A 952 -9.77 28.86 3.30
CA LYS A 952 -9.35 28.56 4.67
C LYS A 952 -10.26 29.25 5.71
N LYS A 953 -10.98 28.46 6.49
CA LYS A 953 -11.80 28.96 7.62
C LYS A 953 -10.96 29.69 8.67
N PHE A 954 -11.50 30.79 9.19
CA PHE A 954 -10.91 31.52 10.30
C PHE A 954 -11.06 30.74 11.61
N ASN A 955 -9.96 30.64 12.38
CA ASN A 955 -9.94 30.06 13.71
C ASN A 955 -9.23 31.04 14.65
N PRO A 956 -9.90 31.58 15.69
CA PRO A 956 -9.33 32.61 16.56
C PRO A 956 -8.17 32.09 17.42
N GLY A 957 -8.17 30.81 17.80
CA GLY A 957 -7.05 30.18 18.51
C GLY A 957 -5.81 30.07 17.62
N ASN A 958 -5.98 29.68 16.36
CA ASN A 958 -4.90 29.67 15.38
C ASN A 958 -4.42 31.09 15.07
N ALA A 959 -5.32 32.07 14.96
CA ALA A 959 -4.95 33.47 14.74
C ALA A 959 -4.14 34.06 15.91
N ALA A 960 -4.60 33.86 17.16
CA ALA A 960 -3.88 34.29 18.36
C ALA A 960 -2.54 33.55 18.53
N GLY A 961 -2.49 32.25 18.24
CA GLY A 961 -1.25 31.47 18.22
C GLY A 961 -0.26 31.97 17.16
N MET A 962 -0.73 32.25 15.94
CA MET A 962 0.08 32.81 14.85
C MET A 962 0.42 34.31 15.04
N PHE A 963 -0.27 35.02 15.93
CA PHE A 963 0.09 36.38 16.37
C PHE A 963 1.13 36.38 17.51
N PHE A 964 1.19 35.32 18.32
CA PHE A 964 2.23 35.13 19.33
C PHE A 964 3.52 34.52 18.78
N LEU A 965 3.39 33.55 17.87
CA LEU A 965 4.34 33.36 16.77
C LEU A 965 4.25 34.60 15.85
N ASN A 966 5.07 34.75 14.81
CA ASN A 966 5.19 35.97 13.98
C ASN A 966 5.52 37.31 14.69
N ALA A 967 5.10 37.58 15.94
CA ALA A 967 5.50 38.76 16.69
C ALA A 967 7.02 38.78 16.92
N THR A 968 7.66 39.85 16.48
CA THR A 968 9.12 40.06 16.57
C THR A 968 9.51 41.07 17.65
N ASN A 969 8.62 42.01 17.99
CA ASN A 969 8.88 43.05 18.98
C ASN A 969 8.92 42.48 20.42
N PRO A 970 10.00 42.71 21.21
CA PRO A 970 10.12 42.23 22.59
C PRO A 970 8.96 42.60 23.52
N GLN A 971 8.44 43.82 23.42
CA GLN A 971 7.34 44.31 24.26
C GLN A 971 6.04 43.58 23.93
N THR A 972 5.71 43.45 22.64
CA THR A 972 4.54 42.70 22.15
C THR A 972 4.58 41.25 22.60
N ILE A 973 5.74 40.59 22.51
CA ILE A 973 5.93 39.19 22.95
C ILE A 973 5.74 39.05 24.46
N ASN A 974 6.26 39.99 25.27
CA ASN A 974 6.10 39.97 26.72
C ASN A 974 4.64 40.22 27.15
N LEU A 975 3.96 41.17 26.50
CA LEU A 975 2.53 41.44 26.72
C LEU A 975 1.67 40.23 26.37
N ALA A 976 1.85 39.66 25.17
CA ALA A 976 1.11 38.49 24.71
C ALA A 976 1.41 37.24 25.55
N ARG A 977 2.66 37.01 25.99
CA ARG A 977 3.01 35.95 26.95
C ARG A 977 2.30 36.14 28.28
N THR A 978 2.25 37.38 28.80
CA THR A 978 1.59 37.69 30.07
C THR A 978 0.07 37.45 29.97
N ALA A 979 -0.57 37.90 28.90
CA ALA A 979 -1.99 37.67 28.66
C ALA A 979 -2.31 36.18 28.45
N MET A 980 -1.67 35.53 27.47
CA MET A 980 -2.01 34.16 27.04
C MET A 980 -1.54 33.08 28.03
N MET A 981 -0.30 33.18 28.53
CA MET A 981 0.29 32.16 29.41
C MET A 981 0.22 32.54 30.88
N GLY A 982 0.45 33.82 31.21
CA GLY A 982 0.42 34.30 32.60
C GLY A 982 -0.98 34.31 33.21
N ILE A 983 -1.91 35.01 32.54
CA ILE A 983 -3.33 35.13 32.96
C ILE A 983 -4.14 33.95 32.41
N GLY A 984 -4.07 33.71 31.10
CA GLY A 984 -4.88 32.68 30.43
C GLY A 984 -4.72 31.28 30.99
N TYR A 985 -3.50 30.83 31.31
CA TYR A 985 -3.33 29.50 31.90
C TYR A 985 -3.76 29.47 33.38
N LYS A 986 -3.67 30.58 34.14
CA LYS A 986 -4.22 30.64 35.50
C LYS A 986 -5.74 30.51 35.47
N ALA A 987 -6.41 31.26 34.60
CA ALA A 987 -7.85 31.20 34.39
C ALA A 987 -8.30 29.80 33.93
N GLN A 988 -7.60 29.19 32.97
CA GLN A 988 -7.88 27.83 32.52
C GLN A 988 -7.69 26.80 33.65
N ARG A 989 -6.64 26.92 34.47
CA ARG A 989 -6.42 25.99 35.60
C ARG A 989 -7.52 26.11 36.66
N LEU A 990 -7.93 27.33 37.00
CA LEU A 990 -9.03 27.56 37.94
C LEU A 990 -10.32 26.95 37.41
N GLY A 991 -10.66 27.22 36.15
CA GLY A 991 -11.84 26.62 35.52
C GLY A 991 -11.71 25.10 35.31
N ASN A 992 -10.51 24.53 35.16
CA ASN A 992 -10.30 23.08 35.16
C ASN A 992 -10.69 22.50 36.52
N GLU A 993 -10.22 23.09 37.62
CA GLU A 993 -10.53 22.63 38.97
C GLU A 993 -12.03 22.74 39.29
N VAL A 994 -12.71 23.80 38.82
CA VAL A 994 -14.16 23.98 38.97
C VAL A 994 -14.96 23.01 38.07
N LEU A 995 -14.64 22.93 36.77
CA LEU A 995 -15.47 22.23 35.78
C LEU A 995 -15.17 20.74 35.64
N LYS A 996 -14.01 20.24 36.09
CA LYS A 996 -13.61 18.82 35.98
C LYS A 996 -14.59 17.86 36.64
N LYS A 997 -15.31 18.28 37.69
CA LYS A 997 -16.39 17.46 38.30
C LYS A 997 -17.58 17.29 37.36
N PHE A 998 -17.96 18.35 36.64
CA PHE A 998 -19.09 18.36 35.70
C PHE A 998 -18.74 17.71 34.35
N ALA A 999 -17.47 17.80 33.91
CA ALA A 999 -17.00 17.24 32.65
C ALA A 999 -16.64 15.74 32.69
N LYS A 1000 -16.76 15.06 33.84
CA LYS A 1000 -16.30 13.67 34.03
C LYS A 1000 -17.05 12.64 33.15
N LYS A 1001 -18.36 12.80 32.93
CA LYS A 1001 -19.12 11.90 32.04
C LYS A 1001 -18.67 12.02 30.58
N GLN A 1002 -18.52 13.25 30.08
CA GLN A 1002 -18.12 13.51 28.69
C GLN A 1002 -16.63 13.23 28.40
N THR A 1003 -15.80 13.09 29.43
CA THR A 1003 -14.41 12.62 29.27
C THR A 1003 -14.30 11.09 29.21
N ALA A 1004 -15.27 10.37 29.77
CA ALA A 1004 -15.36 8.92 29.62
C ALA A 1004 -15.91 8.54 28.23
N HIS A 1005 -16.86 9.32 27.71
CA HIS A 1005 -17.46 9.15 26.38
C HIS A 1005 -17.27 10.44 25.56
N PRO A 1006 -16.10 10.62 24.91
CA PRO A 1006 -15.87 11.76 24.05
C PRO A 1006 -16.73 11.64 22.76
N PRO A 1007 -17.53 12.67 22.43
CA PRO A 1007 -18.42 12.63 21.29
C PRO A 1007 -17.70 12.76 19.94
N ALA A 1008 -18.39 12.38 18.86
CA ALA A 1008 -18.10 12.56 17.44
C ALA A 1008 -16.86 13.42 17.10
N THR A 1009 -15.85 12.78 16.51
CA THR A 1009 -14.58 13.44 16.17
C THR A 1009 -14.47 13.92 14.72
N VAL A 1010 -15.56 13.89 13.95
CA VAL A 1010 -15.57 14.31 12.54
C VAL A 1010 -16.12 15.73 12.44
N GLY A 1011 -15.37 16.63 11.80
CA GLY A 1011 -15.76 18.04 11.69
C GLY A 1011 -15.57 18.85 12.98
N LYS A 1012 -16.17 20.04 13.02
CA LYS A 1012 -16.02 20.98 14.15
C LYS A 1012 -16.94 20.59 15.32
N PRO A 1013 -16.39 20.20 16.51
CA PRO A 1013 -17.22 19.86 17.65
C PRO A 1013 -18.01 21.08 18.17
N PRO A 1014 -19.24 20.91 18.69
CA PRO A 1014 -20.00 21.99 19.33
C PRO A 1014 -19.20 22.80 20.37
N VAL A 1015 -19.54 24.09 20.52
CA VAL A 1015 -18.77 25.04 21.36
C VAL A 1015 -18.66 24.56 22.82
N THR A 1016 -19.72 23.99 23.37
CA THR A 1016 -19.73 23.37 24.71
C THR A 1016 -18.65 22.29 24.84
N GLN A 1017 -18.48 21.46 23.82
CA GLN A 1017 -17.48 20.40 23.78
C GLN A 1017 -16.06 20.95 23.61
N GLN A 1018 -15.87 21.99 22.80
CA GLN A 1018 -14.58 22.69 22.66
C GLN A 1018 -14.14 23.28 24.00
N VAL A 1019 -15.05 23.97 24.69
CA VAL A 1019 -14.81 24.49 26.04
C VAL A 1019 -14.48 23.33 26.98
N ILE A 1020 -15.30 22.29 27.03
CA ILE A 1020 -15.06 21.14 27.90
C ILE A 1020 -13.69 20.49 27.63
N HIS A 1021 -13.33 20.20 26.37
CA HIS A 1021 -12.00 19.68 26.00
C HIS A 1021 -10.86 20.61 26.44
N PHE A 1022 -10.98 21.91 26.16
CA PHE A 1022 -9.99 22.91 26.57
C PHE A 1022 -9.87 22.99 28.09
N MET A 1023 -10.99 22.88 28.82
CA MET A 1023 -11.03 22.92 30.28
C MET A 1023 -10.68 21.58 30.95
N ASN A 1024 -10.68 20.45 30.23
CA ASN A 1024 -10.40 19.11 30.81
C ASN A 1024 -8.92 18.87 31.11
N LYS A 1025 -8.02 19.37 30.26
CA LYS A 1025 -6.57 19.18 30.41
C LYS A 1025 -5.95 20.40 31.06
N LYS A 1026 -5.54 20.28 32.33
CA LYS A 1026 -4.94 21.37 33.11
C LYS A 1026 -3.68 21.92 32.39
N MET A 1027 -3.71 23.19 32.01
CA MET A 1027 -2.56 23.84 31.34
C MET A 1027 -1.37 23.96 32.31
N PRO A 1028 -0.13 23.79 31.83
CA PRO A 1028 1.05 23.62 32.70
C PRO A 1028 1.23 24.78 33.68
N GLY A 1029 1.39 24.45 34.96
CA GLY A 1029 1.60 25.40 36.05
C GLY A 1029 3.03 25.94 36.12
N ASN A 1030 4.00 25.05 35.97
CA ASN A 1030 5.43 25.34 36.13
C ASN A 1030 6.09 25.71 34.80
N LEU A 1031 5.52 26.70 34.09
CA LEU A 1031 6.22 27.31 32.96
C LEU A 1031 7.45 28.08 33.46
N PRO A 1032 8.58 28.07 32.73
CA PRO A 1032 9.73 28.90 33.07
C PRO A 1032 9.34 30.38 33.21
N LYS A 1033 9.73 31.02 34.30
CA LYS A 1033 9.47 32.46 34.53
C LYS A 1033 10.19 33.35 33.50
N LYS A 1034 11.32 32.88 32.97
CA LYS A 1034 12.13 33.53 31.93
C LYS A 1034 11.92 32.88 30.55
N THR A 1035 12.32 33.55 29.46
CA THR A 1035 12.45 32.89 28.13
C THR A 1035 13.68 31.98 28.13
N ALA A 1036 13.78 31.05 27.17
CA ALA A 1036 15.01 30.25 27.01
C ALA A 1036 16.25 31.12 26.75
N ARG A 1037 16.10 32.26 26.05
CA ARG A 1037 17.17 33.25 25.87
C ARG A 1037 17.54 33.95 27.18
N ALA A 1038 16.57 34.39 27.98
CA ALA A 1038 16.80 35.01 29.28
C ALA A 1038 17.27 34.03 30.39
N LEU A 1039 17.19 32.72 30.14
CA LEU A 1039 17.83 31.68 30.98
C LEU A 1039 19.29 31.43 30.60
N LEU A 1040 19.72 31.92 29.43
CA LEU A 1040 21.03 31.69 28.83
C LEU A 1040 21.76 33.02 28.50
N ASP A 1041 21.26 34.15 29.00
CA ASP A 1041 21.69 35.54 28.73
C ASP A 1041 21.84 35.94 27.24
N ILE A 1042 21.07 35.30 26.36
CA ILE A 1042 21.11 35.51 24.90
C ILE A 1042 20.12 36.59 24.46
N GLU A 1043 20.12 37.75 25.12
CA GLU A 1043 19.23 38.85 24.75
C GLU A 1043 19.81 39.74 23.64
N ASP A 1044 21.14 39.77 23.48
CA ASP A 1044 21.84 40.41 22.37
C ASP A 1044 21.89 39.47 21.13
N ASN A 1045 21.64 40.02 19.94
CA ASN A 1045 21.72 39.28 18.68
C ASN A 1045 23.15 39.16 18.12
N LYS A 1046 24.14 39.82 18.74
CA LYS A 1046 25.56 39.77 18.38
C LYS A 1046 26.35 38.68 19.11
N ILE A 1047 25.75 38.00 20.09
CA ILE A 1047 26.44 37.02 20.95
C ILE A 1047 25.97 35.60 20.59
N VAL A 1048 26.91 34.75 20.15
CA VAL A 1048 26.65 33.33 19.84
C VAL A 1048 27.18 32.47 21.00
N PRO A 1049 26.35 32.02 21.94
CA PRO A 1049 26.78 31.16 23.03
C PRO A 1049 27.01 29.72 22.56
N ILE A 1050 27.96 29.06 23.23
CA ILE A 1050 28.35 27.68 23.01
C ILE A 1050 27.80 26.84 24.16
N ILE A 1051 26.89 25.92 23.87
CA ILE A 1051 26.26 25.06 24.90
C ILE A 1051 27.04 23.73 24.97
N ARG A 1052 27.51 23.37 26.17
CA ARG A 1052 28.29 22.17 26.48
C ARG A 1052 27.79 21.53 27.79
N ASN A 1053 27.93 20.21 27.92
CA ASN A 1053 27.68 19.51 29.18
C ASN A 1053 29.00 19.45 29.99
N PRO A 1054 29.13 20.18 31.11
CA PRO A 1054 30.40 20.29 31.83
C PRO A 1054 30.92 18.96 32.39
N LYS A 1055 30.08 17.93 32.52
CA LYS A 1055 30.49 16.61 33.03
C LYS A 1055 30.99 15.63 31.95
N THR A 1056 30.79 15.93 30.66
CA THR A 1056 31.06 14.98 29.56
C THR A 1056 31.77 15.62 28.36
N THR A 1057 32.44 16.75 28.56
CA THR A 1057 33.10 17.51 27.48
C THR A 1057 34.61 17.62 27.70
N THR A 1058 35.38 17.11 26.75
CA THR A 1058 36.83 17.29 26.58
C THR A 1058 37.12 18.37 25.52
N ALA A 1059 38.39 18.60 25.19
CA ALA A 1059 38.79 19.53 24.12
C ALA A 1059 38.24 19.13 22.73
N ASP A 1060 38.12 17.81 22.50
CA ASP A 1060 37.77 17.22 21.20
C ASP A 1060 36.26 16.97 21.01
N THR A 1061 35.43 17.29 22.01
CA THR A 1061 33.99 17.04 21.95
C THR A 1061 33.28 18.08 21.09
N GLU A 1062 32.38 17.63 20.20
CA GLU A 1062 31.56 18.53 19.37
C GLU A 1062 30.78 19.55 20.22
N ALA A 1063 30.79 20.82 19.78
CA ALA A 1063 30.16 21.92 20.49
C ALA A 1063 28.93 22.43 19.71
N VAL A 1064 27.84 22.73 20.42
CA VAL A 1064 26.61 23.26 19.81
C VAL A 1064 26.62 24.79 19.88
N PHE A 1065 26.70 25.43 18.72
CA PHE A 1065 26.56 26.89 18.57
C PHE A 1065 25.08 27.27 18.45
N TYR A 1066 24.61 28.19 19.29
CA TYR A 1066 23.26 28.74 19.18
C TYR A 1066 23.28 30.12 18.51
N PHE A 1067 22.80 30.21 17.28
CA PHE A 1067 22.71 31.47 16.55
C PHE A 1067 21.45 32.27 16.93
N PRO A 1068 21.56 33.55 17.37
CA PRO A 1068 20.43 34.40 17.77
C PRO A 1068 19.46 34.85 16.64
N GLY A 1069 18.94 33.92 15.84
CA GLY A 1069 17.96 34.19 14.78
C GLY A 1069 17.18 32.95 14.32
N CYS A 1070 17.74 31.77 14.53
CA CYS A 1070 17.26 30.50 13.96
C CYS A 1070 16.16 29.81 14.78
N GLY A 1071 15.65 30.47 15.83
CA GLY A 1071 14.65 29.91 16.73
C GLY A 1071 13.77 30.99 17.33
N PHE A 1072 12.45 30.79 17.25
CA PHE A 1072 11.45 31.67 17.84
C PHE A 1072 11.66 31.80 19.36
N ARG A 1073 11.34 32.95 19.98
CA ARG A 1073 11.40 33.16 21.45
C ARG A 1073 10.55 32.17 22.29
N ALA A 1074 9.78 31.29 21.64
CA ALA A 1074 8.72 30.46 22.22
C ALA A 1074 9.02 28.94 22.28
N ALA A 1075 10.04 28.43 21.58
CA ALA A 1075 10.17 26.99 21.31
C ALA A 1075 11.18 26.25 22.23
N PHE A 1076 10.82 25.99 23.50
CA PHE A 1076 11.46 24.95 24.33
C PHE A 1076 10.58 24.59 25.55
N LEU A 1077 9.61 23.67 25.36
CA LEU A 1077 8.67 23.24 26.41
C LEU A 1077 8.26 21.75 26.34
N ALA A 1078 8.96 20.93 25.55
CA ALA A 1078 8.74 19.48 25.47
C ALA A 1078 9.81 18.74 26.29
N GLY A 1079 9.49 18.38 27.53
CA GLY A 1079 10.40 17.65 28.42
C GLY A 1079 10.06 16.17 28.52
N ARG A 1080 10.93 15.31 27.99
CA ARG A 1080 11.45 14.06 28.58
C ARG A 1080 12.71 13.66 27.79
N PRO A 1081 13.79 13.20 28.43
CA PRO A 1081 14.94 12.65 27.71
C PRO A 1081 14.54 11.31 27.07
N SER A 1082 14.92 11.09 25.82
CA SER A 1082 14.81 9.80 25.14
C SER A 1082 16.21 9.30 24.81
N ASP A 1083 16.66 8.27 25.54
CA ASP A 1083 17.84 7.50 25.19
C ASP A 1083 17.54 6.68 23.93
N SER A 1084 17.88 7.24 22.77
CA SER A 1084 17.93 6.52 21.50
C SER A 1084 18.89 7.24 20.56
N GLY A 1085 20.17 6.88 20.63
CA GLY A 1085 21.15 7.29 19.63
C GLY A 1085 20.95 6.49 18.35
N ASP A 1086 20.30 7.09 17.34
CA ASP A 1086 20.28 6.59 15.96
C ASP A 1086 19.90 7.75 15.02
N ALA A 1087 20.89 8.33 14.33
CA ALA A 1087 20.68 9.44 13.39
C ALA A 1087 21.54 9.25 12.14
N VAL A 1088 21.03 8.50 11.17
CA VAL A 1088 21.63 8.35 9.83
C VAL A 1088 21.13 9.47 8.92
N GLY A 1089 22.06 10.22 8.31
CA GLY A 1089 21.73 11.41 7.54
C GLY A 1089 21.23 11.15 6.11
N SER A 1090 20.39 12.05 5.62
CA SER A 1090 19.99 12.11 4.20
C SER A 1090 20.17 13.54 3.66
N ARG A 1091 21.07 13.70 2.67
CA ARG A 1091 21.27 14.97 1.96
C ARG A 1091 20.16 15.16 0.91
N ARG A 1092 19.41 16.26 0.98
CA ARG A 1092 18.81 16.97 -0.16
C ARG A 1092 18.31 18.33 0.33
N ALA A 1093 19.05 19.39 0.01
CA ALA A 1093 18.62 20.76 0.24
C ALA A 1093 18.12 21.34 -1.08
N ASN A 1094 16.83 21.67 -1.15
CA ASN A 1094 16.22 22.68 -2.01
C ASN A 1094 14.74 22.80 -1.64
N GLY A 1095 14.32 23.97 -1.18
CA GLY A 1095 12.98 24.22 -0.63
C GLY A 1095 13.07 24.92 0.72
N ALA A 1096 12.54 26.15 0.81
CA ALA A 1096 12.66 26.99 1.99
C ALA A 1096 11.72 26.54 3.13
N ALA A 1097 12.19 25.61 3.96
CA ALA A 1097 11.60 25.28 5.25
C ALA A 1097 12.52 25.74 6.38
N ALA A 1098 12.00 26.57 7.29
CA ALA A 1098 12.76 27.11 8.42
C ALA A 1098 12.94 26.06 9.53
N GLY A 1099 13.81 25.07 9.29
CA GLY A 1099 14.31 24.15 10.31
C GLY A 1099 15.45 24.76 11.14
N LEU A 1100 15.72 24.17 12.31
CA LEU A 1100 16.87 24.52 13.15
C LEU A 1100 18.18 24.37 12.34
N SER A 1101 18.84 25.48 12.03
CA SER A 1101 20.18 25.47 11.44
C SER A 1101 21.24 25.21 12.51
N VAL A 1102 21.46 23.94 12.85
CA VAL A 1102 22.60 23.49 13.66
C VAL A 1102 23.77 23.22 12.71
N LEU A 1103 24.75 24.11 12.70
CA LEU A 1103 26.03 23.87 12.02
C LEU A 1103 26.95 23.06 12.94
N ARG A 1104 27.27 21.82 12.54
CA ARG A 1104 28.43 21.08 13.08
C ARG A 1104 29.66 21.42 12.25
N LEU A 1105 30.75 21.79 12.91
CA LEU A 1105 32.06 22.00 12.32
C LEU A 1105 33.07 21.13 13.06
N SER A 1106 33.75 20.23 12.35
CA SER A 1106 34.87 19.47 12.89
C SER A 1106 36.09 20.37 13.01
N ALA A 1107 36.69 20.44 14.20
CA ALA A 1107 37.84 21.29 14.46
C ALA A 1107 39.12 20.72 13.82
N ALA A 1108 39.38 21.08 12.57
CA ALA A 1108 40.69 20.96 11.94
C ALA A 1108 40.97 22.24 11.13
N ARG A 1109 42.04 22.95 11.50
CA ARG A 1109 42.47 24.27 10.98
C ARG A 1109 41.66 25.47 11.48
N LEU A 1110 42.07 26.01 12.63
CA LEU A 1110 42.26 27.45 12.81
C LEU A 1110 43.46 27.65 13.74
N GLY A 1111 44.50 28.31 13.25
CA GLY A 1111 45.77 28.48 13.95
C GLY A 1111 45.73 29.56 15.03
N SER A 1112 46.74 29.55 15.88
CA SER A 1112 46.94 30.47 17.01
C SER A 1112 46.89 31.96 16.64
N VAL A 1113 46.19 32.76 17.45
CA VAL A 1113 46.54 34.18 17.69
C VAL A 1113 46.51 34.46 19.19
N ARG A 1114 47.50 35.21 19.68
CA ARG A 1114 47.79 35.44 21.11
C ARG A 1114 46.86 36.48 21.78
N GLN A 1115 46.80 36.42 23.11
CA GLN A 1115 46.32 37.52 23.96
C GLN A 1115 47.25 38.75 23.87
N GLY A 1116 46.71 39.97 23.96
CA GLY A 1116 47.49 41.21 24.00
C GLY A 1116 46.67 42.48 24.27
N ARG A 1117 46.92 43.08 25.45
CA ARG A 1117 46.44 44.35 26.05
C ARG A 1117 45.96 45.53 25.16
N ALA A 1118 44.84 46.10 25.59
CA ALA A 1118 44.58 47.50 26.02
C ALA A 1118 44.86 48.76 25.14
N ASP A 1119 43.85 49.64 25.19
CA ASP A 1119 43.88 51.12 25.24
C ASP A 1119 43.85 52.03 23.97
N ARG A 1120 42.81 52.90 23.99
CA ARG A 1120 42.69 54.32 23.53
C ARG A 1120 42.24 54.72 22.10
N HIS A 1121 41.15 55.51 22.14
CA HIS A 1121 40.74 56.66 21.30
C HIS A 1121 40.53 56.55 19.78
N GLY A 1122 39.37 57.07 19.31
CA GLY A 1122 39.16 57.45 17.90
C GLY A 1122 37.73 57.25 17.34
N GLN A 1123 36.79 58.14 17.66
CA GLN A 1123 35.59 58.37 16.83
C GLN A 1123 35.89 59.46 15.76
N PRO A 1124 35.00 59.75 14.79
CA PRO A 1124 34.28 58.85 13.87
C PRO A 1124 34.31 59.39 12.41
N ARG A 1125 33.78 58.66 11.39
CA ARG A 1125 32.97 59.25 10.28
C ARG A 1125 32.46 58.26 9.20
N ALA A 1126 31.27 58.61 8.69
CA ALA A 1126 30.72 58.45 7.33
C ALA A 1126 30.42 57.06 6.70
N VAL A 1127 29.12 56.85 6.45
CA VAL A 1127 28.45 55.98 5.44
C VAL A 1127 28.32 56.83 4.15
N PRO A 1128 28.49 56.33 2.88
CA PRO A 1128 27.62 55.40 2.14
C PRO A 1128 28.40 54.41 1.21
N SER A 1129 27.89 53.65 0.22
CA SER A 1129 26.58 53.56 -0.49
C SER A 1129 26.30 52.12 -1.03
N ARG A 1130 25.23 51.93 -1.83
CA ARG A 1130 24.99 50.73 -2.69
C ARG A 1130 25.50 50.95 -4.13
N ARG A 1131 26.04 49.91 -4.80
CA ARG A 1131 25.55 49.31 -6.08
C ARG A 1131 26.60 48.41 -6.77
N GLU A 1132 26.10 47.32 -7.37
CA GLU A 1132 26.36 46.72 -8.70
C GLU A 1132 27.78 46.90 -9.31
N TYR A 1133 28.45 45.85 -9.83
CA TYR A 1133 28.02 45.11 -11.04
C TYR A 1133 28.63 43.70 -11.17
N ALA A 1134 28.18 42.94 -12.19
CA ALA A 1134 28.91 41.80 -12.77
C ALA A 1134 30.25 42.28 -13.40
N GLU A 1135 31.22 41.50 -13.88
CA GLU A 1135 31.22 40.30 -14.73
C GLU A 1135 32.74 39.92 -14.87
N LEU A 1136 33.22 38.71 -15.11
CA LEU A 1136 33.47 38.09 -16.43
C LEU A 1136 34.44 36.89 -16.26
N SER A 1137 34.32 35.90 -17.17
CA SER A 1137 35.37 35.16 -17.92
C SER A 1137 36.85 35.08 -17.42
N ARG A 1138 37.65 34.05 -17.68
CA ARG A 1138 37.53 32.75 -18.41
C ARG A 1138 38.89 31.97 -18.27
N HIS A 1139 38.92 30.71 -18.74
CA HIS A 1139 40.08 29.96 -19.28
C HIS A 1139 41.19 29.51 -18.28
N GLN A 1140 41.45 28.19 -18.18
CA GLN A 1140 42.50 27.37 -18.86
C GLN A 1140 43.87 27.40 -18.12
N ASN A 1141 44.76 26.41 -18.17
CA ASN A 1141 44.75 25.03 -18.69
C ASN A 1141 45.90 24.21 -18.02
N GLY A 1142 45.79 22.87 -18.02
CA GLY A 1142 46.94 21.94 -17.81
C GLY A 1142 47.56 21.87 -16.39
N GLY A 1143 48.30 20.82 -16.02
CA GLY A 1143 48.56 19.54 -16.69
C GLY A 1143 49.93 18.93 -16.37
N GLY A 1144 49.97 17.83 -15.59
CA GLY A 1144 51.17 16.99 -15.35
C GLY A 1144 52.31 17.61 -14.49
N VAL A 1145 53.35 16.90 -14.05
CA VAL A 1145 53.66 15.45 -13.99
C VAL A 1145 54.81 15.22 -12.95
N VAL A 1146 54.70 14.19 -12.09
CA VAL A 1146 55.74 13.34 -11.46
C VAL A 1146 57.13 13.92 -11.04
N ARG A 1147 57.52 13.79 -9.74
CA ARG A 1147 58.56 12.82 -9.24
C ARG A 1147 58.78 12.81 -7.70
N HIS A 1148 59.12 11.62 -7.20
CA HIS A 1148 59.96 11.19 -6.04
C HIS A 1148 60.70 12.24 -5.16
N LEU A 1149 61.10 12.00 -3.89
CA LEU A 1149 61.50 10.76 -3.17
C LEU A 1149 61.63 11.02 -1.65
N LEU A 1150 61.28 10.04 -0.78
CA LEU A 1150 62.00 9.56 0.44
C LEU A 1150 61.09 9.15 1.64
N ARG A 1151 61.43 7.99 2.23
CA ARG A 1151 61.02 7.44 3.55
C ARG A 1151 62.11 7.82 4.60
N PRO A 1152 62.05 7.46 5.93
CA PRO A 1152 61.05 6.66 6.67
C PRO A 1152 60.60 7.22 8.06
N ALA A 1153 59.53 6.58 8.60
CA ALA A 1153 59.29 6.21 10.01
C ALA A 1153 59.49 7.20 11.19
N ARG A 1154 58.42 7.38 11.99
CA ARG A 1154 58.22 6.72 13.32
C ARG A 1154 56.91 7.20 13.97
N ARG A 1155 56.16 6.28 14.61
CA ARG A 1155 55.15 6.43 15.70
C ARG A 1155 54.20 7.66 15.61
N LEU A 1156 52.89 7.50 15.56
CA LEU A 1156 52.01 6.62 16.36
C LEU A 1156 50.72 6.30 15.60
#